data_AF-A0AAN8LZQ7-F1
#
_entry.id   AF-A0AAN8LZQ7-F1
#
_cell.length_a   1.000
_cell.length_b   1.000
_cell.length_c   1.000
_cell.angle_alpha   90.00
_cell.angle_beta   90.00
_cell.angle_gamma   90.00
#
_symmetry.space_group_name_H-M   'P 1'
#
loop_
_entity.id
_entity.type
_entity.pdbx_description
1 polymer ?
#
loop_
_entity_poly.entity_id
_entity_poly.type
_entity_poly.pdbx_seq_one_letter_code
_entity_poly.pdbx_strand_id
1 'polypeptide(L)'
;MFVPVKTLTAVVVLQYKKRCGELEEQLLEKTAESERLRLSLQAHLDSSAHRLHRTETELQDNSRTIQSKLTMLEEEQKRCVGLSQVNALLREQLEQAGSANQGLTESLRRASEDLEQKDARLRKEQETRASRVGREQARVRALWRQAASLRSTFTQLRTFADRSLSDIRGECVTASRRLHVACMSLEASVTQHSAPSGPEVSELERQLRDKLREAMQLQGHWDAEKVELNSRILELTDMVKHLRAQNSEKDTGLAAMQTRLDTMETSRADDRAEMDDYLSDIDILQQVLTSITQLVDGDGGGTPSSSSPLRGRSPQCNSTLMAVQGLQIQTQDLRSRLDAALEQVDTLRSHLQEGEEERRDLEGRIQEVQRENQQACRSLEDSHRDNQRFRASLDLLNSEKASLEKLIVGLQQQTESLGAELEVMRGSAGDLQRQRDLLRQQRDDMERQLERQRTEAQRGERSLEQLEGKNSDLRRELVTVREALSQVTLQKEVLEDEKSSLALSLSKDEKSSLALSLSKMESQSAEQELSVTKLQSQEARLRDSLAKMAALSEGLANDKVELNRILLQIEGEKAEVGERRREAEGERASAREEMGRLQQELQDLTADRRALETSYSLLQENNQRLEAELALLRRENNQILEQHAQVKEQVHSLSDQLTSSSRELDSQAVALQRAHRDREDLAKDKASLGVQLTSADRRAWGLAQELAILRAEKESLETCVFEGQELVSSLEGERNRLEGERSTLTLADEALTREVARLKAEVELQVSRAGQERKVLETKLAETERNHQIALSNRENTVTENNWSRNTLRRSSSV
;
A
#
# COMPACT_ATOMS: atom_id res chain seq x y z
N MET A 1 65.21 130.07 -47.90
CA MET A 1 65.98 129.99 -46.64
C MET A 1 66.03 128.51 -46.22
N PHE A 2 67.09 128.06 -45.55
CA PHE A 2 67.47 126.62 -45.50
C PHE A 2 66.46 125.70 -44.81
N VAL A 3 66.20 124.54 -45.43
CA VAL A 3 65.45 123.41 -44.84
C VAL A 3 66.44 122.40 -44.23
N PRO A 4 66.30 122.02 -42.95
CA PRO A 4 67.11 120.94 -42.37
C PRO A 4 66.50 119.57 -42.72
N VAL A 5 66.96 118.97 -43.83
CA VAL A 5 66.52 117.66 -44.37
C VAL A 5 66.59 116.49 -43.36
N LYS A 6 67.31 116.65 -42.23
CA LYS A 6 67.41 115.65 -41.15
C LYS A 6 66.09 115.37 -40.40
N THR A 7 65.11 116.27 -40.41
CA THR A 7 63.84 116.03 -39.69
C THR A 7 62.86 115.17 -40.50
N LEU A 8 62.76 115.37 -41.83
CA LEU A 8 61.87 114.56 -42.67
C LEU A 8 62.32 113.08 -42.76
N THR A 9 63.62 112.81 -42.88
CA THR A 9 64.12 111.42 -42.88
C THR A 9 63.91 110.74 -41.52
N ALA A 10 64.09 111.45 -40.40
CA ALA A 10 63.78 110.91 -39.07
C ALA A 10 62.28 110.58 -38.91
N VAL A 11 61.38 111.46 -39.38
CA VAL A 11 59.92 111.24 -39.31
C VAL A 11 59.49 110.06 -40.20
N VAL A 12 59.99 109.95 -41.43
CA VAL A 12 59.66 108.83 -42.33
C VAL A 12 60.21 107.50 -41.79
N VAL A 13 61.43 107.48 -41.24
CA VAL A 13 62.00 106.26 -40.61
C VAL A 13 61.26 105.88 -39.33
N LEU A 14 60.80 106.85 -38.53
CA LEU A 14 59.95 106.59 -37.36
C LEU A 14 58.56 106.06 -37.77
N GLN A 15 57.93 106.64 -38.80
CA GLN A 15 56.67 106.13 -39.34
C GLN A 15 56.83 104.73 -39.93
N TYR A 16 57.93 104.45 -40.65
CA TYR A 16 58.20 103.13 -41.19
C TYR A 16 58.49 102.10 -40.08
N LYS A 17 59.30 102.44 -39.07
CA LYS A 17 59.50 101.58 -37.89
C LYS A 17 58.20 101.34 -37.12
N LYS A 18 57.34 102.34 -36.97
CA LYS A 18 56.04 102.18 -36.33
C LYS A 18 55.13 101.26 -37.14
N ARG A 19 55.10 101.43 -38.48
CA ARG A 19 54.36 100.56 -39.40
C ARG A 19 54.89 99.12 -39.39
N CYS A 20 56.21 98.92 -39.33
CA CYS A 20 56.81 97.59 -39.18
C CYS A 20 56.48 96.98 -37.82
N GLY A 21 56.58 97.73 -36.73
CA GLY A 21 56.16 97.26 -35.40
C GLY A 21 54.69 96.89 -35.34
N GLU A 22 53.80 97.72 -35.90
CA GLU A 22 52.35 97.44 -36.02
C GLU A 22 52.09 96.18 -36.88
N LEU A 23 52.90 95.90 -37.91
CA LEU A 23 52.80 94.69 -38.74
C LEU A 23 53.42 93.45 -38.08
N GLU A 24 54.50 93.59 -37.32
CA GLU A 24 55.11 92.54 -36.51
C GLU A 24 54.20 92.15 -35.35
N GLU A 25 53.56 93.12 -34.69
CA GLU A 25 52.54 92.92 -33.67
C GLU A 25 51.31 92.23 -34.25
N GLN A 26 50.80 92.67 -35.41
CA GLN A 26 49.73 91.97 -36.13
C GLN A 26 50.11 90.54 -36.56
N LEU A 27 51.36 90.30 -36.97
CA LEU A 27 51.84 88.95 -37.30
C LEU A 27 51.93 88.07 -36.05
N LEU A 28 52.42 88.60 -34.93
CA LEU A 28 52.48 87.90 -33.64
C LEU A 28 51.08 87.62 -33.08
N GLU A 29 50.14 88.55 -33.20
CA GLU A 29 48.74 88.32 -32.88
C GLU A 29 48.14 87.23 -33.77
N LYS A 30 48.39 87.26 -35.09
CA LYS A 30 47.88 86.23 -36.01
C LYS A 30 48.52 84.86 -35.80
N THR A 31 49.81 84.77 -35.43
CA THR A 31 50.42 83.49 -35.05
C THR A 31 49.88 83.00 -33.71
N ALA A 32 49.71 83.87 -32.71
CA ALA A 32 49.12 83.51 -31.42
C ALA A 32 47.63 83.09 -31.54
N GLU A 33 46.84 83.75 -32.41
CA GLU A 33 45.49 83.32 -32.78
C GLU A 33 45.52 81.95 -33.47
N SER A 34 46.43 81.74 -34.44
CA SER A 34 46.58 80.46 -35.14
C SER A 34 47.02 79.33 -34.20
N GLU A 35 47.89 79.61 -33.22
CA GLU A 35 48.31 78.65 -32.20
C GLU A 35 47.20 78.36 -31.20
N ARG A 36 46.43 79.37 -30.78
CA ARG A 36 45.21 79.18 -29.97
C ARG A 36 44.17 78.33 -30.70
N LEU A 37 43.94 78.59 -31.99
CA LEU A 37 43.06 77.76 -32.83
C LEU A 37 43.61 76.33 -32.96
N ARG A 38 44.90 76.14 -33.19
CA ARG A 38 45.54 74.81 -33.24
C ARG A 38 45.38 74.04 -31.93
N LEU A 39 45.63 74.69 -30.79
CA LEU A 39 45.46 74.07 -29.46
C LEU A 39 43.99 73.79 -29.14
N SER A 40 43.07 74.68 -29.53
CA SER A 40 41.63 74.46 -29.38
C SER A 40 41.12 73.30 -30.25
N LEU A 41 41.63 73.16 -31.48
CA LEU A 41 41.34 72.02 -32.35
C LEU A 41 41.95 70.73 -31.81
N GLN A 42 43.18 70.77 -31.31
CA GLN A 42 43.83 69.63 -30.67
C GLN A 42 43.04 69.15 -29.44
N ALA A 43 42.66 70.06 -28.54
CA ALA A 43 41.84 69.72 -27.37
C ALA A 43 40.46 69.16 -27.76
N HIS A 44 39.85 69.65 -28.85
CA HIS A 44 38.63 69.08 -29.41
C HIS A 44 38.85 67.67 -29.99
N LEU A 45 39.95 67.44 -30.71
CA LEU A 45 40.33 66.13 -31.24
C LEU A 45 40.59 65.15 -30.11
N ASP A 46 41.40 65.52 -29.12
CA ASP A 46 41.70 64.69 -27.94
C ASP A 46 40.42 64.36 -27.17
N SER A 47 39.53 65.34 -26.95
CA SER A 47 38.21 65.13 -26.34
C SER A 47 37.33 64.18 -27.17
N SER A 48 37.35 64.29 -28.50
CA SER A 48 36.62 63.40 -29.40
C SER A 48 37.19 61.97 -29.38
N ALA A 49 38.51 61.81 -29.32
CA ALA A 49 39.19 60.53 -29.23
C ALA A 49 38.91 59.85 -27.88
N HIS A 50 38.93 60.59 -26.77
CA HIS A 50 38.54 60.07 -25.45
C HIS A 50 37.06 59.66 -25.41
N ARG A 51 36.17 60.40 -26.09
CA ARG A 51 34.75 60.01 -26.24
C ARG A 51 34.60 58.73 -27.05
N LEU A 52 35.28 58.63 -28.20
CA LEU A 52 35.26 57.42 -29.04
C LEU A 52 35.78 56.22 -28.27
N HIS A 53 36.92 56.34 -27.59
CA HIS A 53 37.49 55.25 -26.82
C HIS A 53 36.59 54.78 -25.67
N ARG A 54 35.91 55.71 -24.97
CA ARG A 54 34.87 55.33 -23.99
C ARG A 54 33.75 54.53 -24.64
N THR A 55 33.19 55.01 -25.75
CA THR A 55 32.13 54.27 -26.46
C THR A 55 32.61 52.92 -27.00
N GLU A 56 33.88 52.79 -27.40
CA GLU A 56 34.48 51.50 -27.79
C GLU A 56 34.59 50.56 -26.58
N THR A 57 35.05 51.03 -25.42
CA THR A 57 35.11 50.21 -24.19
C THR A 57 33.71 49.80 -23.72
N GLU A 58 32.74 50.71 -23.76
CA GLU A 58 31.33 50.43 -23.44
C GLU A 58 30.74 49.40 -24.41
N LEU A 59 31.03 49.49 -25.71
CA LEU A 59 30.61 48.48 -26.70
C LEU A 59 31.30 47.13 -26.48
N GLN A 60 32.58 47.09 -26.10
CA GLN A 60 33.29 45.85 -25.76
C GLN A 60 32.71 45.18 -24.51
N ASP A 61 32.43 45.95 -23.45
CA ASP A 61 31.86 45.40 -22.21
C ASP A 61 30.39 45.00 -22.38
N ASN A 62 29.61 45.73 -23.19
CA ASN A 62 28.30 45.29 -23.64
C ASN A 62 28.40 43.99 -24.47
N SER A 63 29.37 43.88 -25.38
CA SER A 63 29.60 42.65 -26.17
C SER A 63 29.97 41.45 -25.28
N ARG A 64 30.86 41.64 -24.29
CA ARG A 64 31.21 40.62 -23.29
C ARG A 64 29.99 40.20 -22.46
N THR A 65 29.18 41.17 -22.04
CA THR A 65 27.93 40.93 -21.29
C THR A 65 26.90 40.16 -22.12
N ILE A 66 26.78 40.47 -23.42
CA ILE A 66 25.91 39.75 -24.36
C ILE A 66 26.43 38.32 -24.56
N GLN A 67 27.73 38.12 -24.76
CA GLN A 67 28.34 36.79 -24.88
C GLN A 67 28.09 35.95 -23.63
N SER A 68 28.30 36.51 -22.42
CA SER A 68 28.00 35.82 -21.16
C SER A 68 26.51 35.48 -21.01
N LYS A 69 25.59 36.34 -21.45
CA LYS A 69 24.15 36.03 -21.45
C LYS A 69 23.80 34.94 -22.47
N LEU A 70 24.46 34.90 -23.62
CA LEU A 70 24.28 33.84 -24.61
C LEU A 70 24.76 32.49 -24.09
N THR A 71 25.93 32.40 -23.44
CA THR A 71 26.39 31.13 -22.85
C THR A 71 25.45 30.62 -21.76
N MET A 72 24.95 31.50 -20.89
CA MET A 72 23.94 31.12 -19.89
C MET A 72 22.62 30.63 -20.52
N LEU A 73 22.18 31.25 -21.62
CA LEU A 73 20.99 30.80 -22.36
C LEU A 73 21.21 29.44 -23.04
N GLU A 74 22.40 29.18 -23.59
CA GLU A 74 22.74 27.86 -24.14
C GLU A 74 22.80 26.77 -23.06
N GLU A 75 23.30 27.09 -21.86
CA GLU A 75 23.33 26.16 -20.71
C GLU A 75 21.91 25.84 -20.22
N GLU A 76 21.05 26.85 -20.06
CA GLU A 76 19.65 26.63 -19.71
C GLU A 76 18.87 25.94 -20.84
N GLN A 77 19.21 26.16 -22.12
CA GLN A 77 18.64 25.39 -23.23
C GLN A 77 19.07 23.92 -23.18
N LYS A 78 20.35 23.62 -22.93
CA LYS A 78 20.86 22.25 -22.73
C LYS A 78 20.17 21.58 -21.54
N ARG A 79 19.97 22.31 -20.45
CA ARG A 79 19.21 21.86 -19.26
C ARG A 79 17.75 21.56 -19.59
N CYS A 80 17.07 22.43 -20.32
CA CYS A 80 15.69 22.21 -20.78
C CYS A 80 15.58 20.98 -21.68
N VAL A 81 16.54 20.76 -22.59
CA VAL A 81 16.61 19.55 -23.42
C VAL A 81 16.79 18.30 -22.55
N GLY A 82 17.74 18.31 -21.60
CA GLY A 82 17.93 17.19 -20.67
C GLY A 82 16.69 16.89 -19.82
N LEU A 83 16.01 17.92 -19.30
CA LEU A 83 14.74 17.76 -18.58
C LEU A 83 13.62 17.24 -19.50
N SER A 84 13.60 17.61 -20.78
CA SER A 84 12.62 17.08 -21.74
C SER A 84 12.86 15.60 -22.04
N GLN A 85 14.12 15.17 -22.14
CA GLN A 85 14.52 13.77 -22.32
C GLN A 85 14.15 12.93 -21.09
N VAL A 86 14.44 13.40 -19.88
CA VAL A 86 14.02 12.72 -18.64
C VAL A 86 12.49 12.63 -18.55
N ASN A 87 11.76 13.70 -18.89
CA ASN A 87 10.30 13.66 -18.96
C ASN A 87 9.74 12.76 -20.07
N ALA A 88 10.50 12.48 -21.14
CA ALA A 88 10.11 11.49 -22.14
C ALA A 88 10.28 10.08 -21.59
N LEU A 89 11.45 9.77 -21.02
CA LEU A 89 11.74 8.48 -20.37
C LEU A 89 10.76 8.15 -19.23
N LEU A 90 10.39 9.13 -18.40
CA LEU A 90 9.39 8.94 -17.35
C LEU A 90 7.98 8.64 -17.89
N ARG A 91 7.62 9.20 -19.06
CA ARG A 91 6.35 8.84 -19.73
C ARG A 91 6.40 7.45 -20.32
N GLU A 92 7.52 7.09 -20.95
CA GLU A 92 7.73 5.74 -21.48
C GLU A 92 7.68 4.68 -20.37
N GLN A 93 8.33 4.93 -19.22
CA GLN A 93 8.24 4.07 -18.04
C GLN A 93 6.81 3.96 -17.48
N LEU A 94 6.03 5.05 -17.50
CA LEU A 94 4.61 5.02 -17.12
C LEU A 94 3.76 4.21 -18.12
N GLU A 95 4.05 4.27 -19.41
CA GLU A 95 3.37 3.50 -20.46
C GLU A 95 3.74 2.01 -20.42
N GLN A 96 5.01 1.69 -20.17
CA GLN A 96 5.50 0.33 -19.92
C GLN A 96 4.87 -0.25 -18.64
N ALA A 97 4.79 0.51 -17.55
CA ALA A 97 4.09 0.10 -16.33
C ALA A 97 2.57 -0.04 -16.56
N GLY A 98 1.98 0.81 -17.40
CA GLY A 98 0.58 0.75 -17.81
C GLY A 98 0.25 -0.53 -18.58
N SER A 99 1.04 -0.87 -19.60
CA SER A 99 0.86 -2.09 -20.40
C SER A 99 1.16 -3.36 -19.59
N ALA A 100 2.16 -3.35 -18.71
CA ALA A 100 2.40 -4.45 -17.76
C ALA A 100 1.20 -4.67 -16.81
N ASN A 101 0.64 -3.59 -16.24
CA ASN A 101 -0.55 -3.67 -15.40
C ASN A 101 -1.79 -4.16 -16.17
N GLN A 102 -1.96 -3.76 -17.44
CA GLN A 102 -3.04 -4.28 -18.30
C GLN A 102 -2.86 -5.79 -18.54
N GLY A 103 -1.66 -6.24 -18.90
CA GLY A 103 -1.34 -7.66 -19.09
C GLY A 103 -1.55 -8.51 -17.82
N LEU A 104 -1.20 -7.97 -16.64
CA LEU A 104 -1.48 -8.60 -15.35
C LEU A 104 -2.99 -8.62 -15.02
N THR A 105 -3.74 -7.58 -15.40
CA THR A 105 -5.20 -7.53 -15.22
C THR A 105 -5.90 -8.55 -16.14
N GLU A 106 -5.44 -8.68 -17.38
CA GLU A 106 -5.95 -9.70 -18.30
C GLU A 106 -5.63 -11.12 -17.86
N SER A 107 -4.41 -11.38 -17.36
CA SER A 107 -4.05 -12.71 -16.86
C SER A 107 -4.81 -13.07 -15.59
N LEU A 108 -5.02 -12.11 -14.67
CA LEU A 108 -5.89 -12.29 -13.52
C LEU A 108 -7.35 -12.56 -13.93
N ARG A 109 -7.88 -11.85 -14.93
CA ARG A 109 -9.23 -12.11 -15.47
C ARG A 109 -9.34 -13.52 -16.07
N ARG A 110 -8.38 -13.92 -16.93
CA ARG A 110 -8.33 -15.27 -17.53
C ARG A 110 -8.22 -16.35 -16.45
N ALA A 111 -7.37 -16.17 -15.45
CA ALA A 111 -7.25 -17.09 -14.32
C ALA A 111 -8.55 -17.20 -13.51
N SER A 112 -9.27 -16.09 -13.33
CA SER A 112 -10.57 -16.06 -12.65
C SER A 112 -11.63 -16.82 -13.46
N GLU A 113 -11.70 -16.59 -14.78
CA GLU A 113 -12.60 -17.31 -15.70
C GLU A 113 -12.29 -18.81 -15.77
N ASP A 114 -11.01 -19.19 -15.79
CA ASP A 114 -10.57 -20.59 -15.75
C ASP A 114 -10.92 -21.27 -14.42
N LEU A 115 -10.84 -20.53 -13.30
CA LEU A 115 -11.31 -21.01 -12.00
C LEU A 115 -12.82 -21.21 -12.03
N GLU A 116 -13.62 -20.21 -12.43
CA GLU A 116 -15.08 -20.33 -12.55
C GLU A 116 -15.51 -21.49 -13.46
N GLN A 117 -14.80 -21.71 -14.58
CA GLN A 117 -15.03 -22.85 -15.47
C GLN A 117 -14.73 -24.19 -14.78
N LYS A 118 -13.60 -24.31 -14.07
CA LYS A 118 -13.28 -25.52 -13.28
C LYS A 118 -14.32 -25.78 -12.21
N ASP A 119 -14.75 -24.72 -11.53
CA ASP A 119 -15.78 -24.73 -10.49
C ASP A 119 -17.14 -25.20 -11.04
N ALA A 120 -17.53 -24.70 -12.21
CA ALA A 120 -18.74 -25.14 -12.92
C ALA A 120 -18.66 -26.59 -13.41
N ARG A 121 -17.47 -27.06 -13.85
CA ARG A 121 -17.24 -28.47 -14.20
C ARG A 121 -17.34 -29.37 -12.96
N LEU A 122 -16.72 -28.99 -11.84
CA LEU A 122 -16.79 -29.72 -10.57
C LEU A 122 -18.22 -29.82 -10.02
N ARG A 123 -19.02 -28.75 -10.10
CA ARG A 123 -20.45 -28.79 -9.73
C ARG A 123 -21.24 -29.79 -10.59
N LYS A 124 -21.07 -29.76 -11.91
CA LYS A 124 -21.68 -30.75 -12.83
C LYS A 124 -21.21 -32.19 -12.56
N GLU A 125 -19.95 -32.38 -12.20
CA GLU A 125 -19.45 -33.68 -11.77
C GLU A 125 -20.09 -34.16 -10.45
N GLN A 126 -20.27 -33.27 -9.47
CA GLN A 126 -20.94 -33.60 -8.22
C GLN A 126 -22.42 -33.99 -8.46
N GLU A 127 -23.14 -33.25 -9.30
CA GLU A 127 -24.52 -33.56 -9.70
C GLU A 127 -24.64 -34.90 -10.45
N THR A 128 -23.72 -35.19 -11.38
CA THR A 128 -23.70 -36.47 -12.12
C THR A 128 -23.30 -37.64 -11.22
N ARG A 129 -22.39 -37.45 -10.25
CA ARG A 129 -22.07 -38.43 -9.20
C ARG A 129 -23.28 -38.67 -8.28
N ALA A 130 -23.94 -37.61 -7.80
CA ALA A 130 -25.12 -37.70 -6.94
C ALA A 130 -26.29 -38.43 -7.64
N SER A 131 -26.58 -38.09 -8.90
CA SER A 131 -27.62 -38.78 -9.69
C SER A 131 -27.26 -40.23 -10.06
N ARG A 132 -25.97 -40.57 -10.20
CA ARG A 132 -25.51 -41.96 -10.32
C ARG A 132 -25.77 -42.73 -9.02
N VAL A 133 -25.34 -42.18 -7.88
CA VAL A 133 -25.58 -42.78 -6.55
C VAL A 133 -27.07 -42.94 -6.26
N GLY A 134 -27.90 -41.94 -6.58
CA GLY A 134 -29.35 -42.02 -6.44
C GLY A 134 -29.97 -43.16 -7.27
N ARG A 135 -29.54 -43.32 -8.53
CA ARG A 135 -29.96 -44.44 -9.40
C ARG A 135 -29.52 -45.80 -8.86
N GLU A 136 -28.28 -45.93 -8.40
CA GLU A 136 -27.79 -47.18 -7.81
C GLU A 136 -28.52 -47.53 -6.51
N GLN A 137 -28.75 -46.56 -5.62
CA GLN A 137 -29.56 -46.76 -4.42
C GLN A 137 -31.01 -47.15 -4.75
N ALA A 138 -31.59 -46.64 -5.84
CA ALA A 138 -32.91 -47.06 -6.30
C ALA A 138 -32.89 -48.50 -6.84
N ARG A 139 -31.88 -48.86 -7.63
CA ARG A 139 -31.66 -50.23 -8.16
C ARG A 139 -31.46 -51.25 -7.05
N VAL A 140 -30.60 -50.96 -6.08
CA VAL A 140 -30.37 -51.81 -4.89
C VAL A 140 -31.66 -51.96 -4.08
N ARG A 141 -32.41 -50.88 -3.86
CA ARG A 141 -33.74 -50.96 -3.20
C ARG A 141 -34.76 -51.78 -4.00
N ALA A 142 -34.72 -51.79 -5.33
CA ALA A 142 -35.57 -52.64 -6.16
C ALA A 142 -35.19 -54.13 -6.03
N LEU A 143 -33.89 -54.44 -6.13
CA LEU A 143 -33.36 -55.81 -5.96
C LEU A 143 -33.67 -56.37 -4.56
N TRP A 144 -33.55 -55.57 -3.50
CA TRP A 144 -33.94 -56.00 -2.14
C TRP A 144 -35.43 -56.32 -2.02
N ARG A 145 -36.31 -55.55 -2.67
CA ARG A 145 -37.76 -55.87 -2.70
C ARG A 145 -38.04 -57.16 -3.48
N GLN A 146 -37.35 -57.36 -4.61
CA GLN A 146 -37.47 -58.60 -5.40
C GLN A 146 -36.98 -59.82 -4.59
N ALA A 147 -35.81 -59.73 -3.94
CA ALA A 147 -35.28 -60.79 -3.08
C ALA A 147 -36.20 -61.08 -1.88
N ALA A 148 -36.79 -60.05 -1.26
CA ALA A 148 -37.77 -60.22 -0.19
C ALA A 148 -39.06 -60.91 -0.70
N SER A 149 -39.52 -60.56 -1.90
CA SER A 149 -40.66 -61.20 -2.57
C SER A 149 -40.38 -62.68 -2.89
N LEU A 150 -39.22 -62.99 -3.47
CA LEU A 150 -38.79 -64.37 -3.77
C LEU A 150 -38.64 -65.20 -2.49
N ARG A 151 -38.13 -64.60 -1.40
CA ARG A 151 -38.08 -65.27 -0.10
C ARG A 151 -39.49 -65.56 0.42
N SER A 152 -40.45 -64.64 0.24
CA SER A 152 -41.84 -64.84 0.63
C SER A 152 -42.54 -65.93 -0.20
N THR A 153 -42.35 -65.97 -1.51
CA THR A 153 -42.93 -67.02 -2.35
C THR A 153 -42.29 -68.37 -2.07
N PHE A 154 -40.97 -68.43 -1.81
CA PHE A 154 -40.29 -69.66 -1.40
C PHE A 154 -40.77 -70.16 -0.03
N THR A 155 -40.98 -69.28 0.97
CA THR A 155 -41.55 -69.73 2.26
C THR A 155 -43.00 -70.20 2.10
N GLN A 156 -43.80 -69.56 1.24
CA GLN A 156 -45.16 -70.03 0.91
C GLN A 156 -45.13 -71.42 0.25
N LEU A 157 -44.34 -71.60 -0.81
CA LEU A 157 -44.12 -72.89 -1.49
C LEU A 157 -43.65 -73.97 -0.53
N ARG A 158 -42.70 -73.66 0.36
CA ARG A 158 -42.25 -74.59 1.40
C ARG A 158 -43.39 -74.96 2.35
N THR A 159 -44.16 -74.00 2.86
CA THR A 159 -45.31 -74.33 3.74
C THR A 159 -46.41 -75.10 3.02
N PHE A 160 -46.56 -74.93 1.71
CA PHE A 160 -47.47 -75.74 0.89
C PHE A 160 -46.94 -77.17 0.72
N ALA A 161 -45.67 -77.34 0.35
CA ALA A 161 -45.03 -78.65 0.21
C ALA A 161 -44.98 -79.42 1.55
N ASP A 162 -44.61 -78.76 2.65
CA ASP A 162 -44.59 -79.36 3.99
C ASP A 162 -46.00 -79.84 4.40
N ARG A 163 -47.07 -79.11 4.04
CA ARG A 163 -48.47 -79.54 4.21
C ARG A 163 -48.81 -80.73 3.32
N SER A 164 -48.59 -80.65 2.01
CA SER A 164 -48.90 -81.73 1.07
C SER A 164 -48.16 -83.04 1.42
N LEU A 165 -46.92 -82.95 1.89
CA LEU A 165 -46.17 -84.11 2.40
C LEU A 165 -46.72 -84.65 3.71
N SER A 166 -47.24 -83.78 4.59
CA SER A 166 -47.96 -84.19 5.80
C SER A 166 -49.27 -84.90 5.44
N ASP A 167 -50.00 -84.40 4.45
CA ASP A 167 -51.26 -84.96 3.97
C ASP A 167 -51.03 -86.32 3.30
N ILE A 168 -50.05 -86.45 2.39
CA ILE A 168 -49.64 -87.74 1.80
C ILE A 168 -49.15 -88.73 2.87
N ARG A 169 -48.44 -88.28 3.91
CA ARG A 169 -48.08 -89.15 5.05
C ARG A 169 -49.32 -89.62 5.81
N GLY A 170 -50.30 -88.73 6.02
CA GLY A 170 -51.61 -89.07 6.56
C GLY A 170 -52.33 -90.11 5.72
N GLU A 171 -52.43 -89.88 4.41
CA GLU A 171 -53.03 -90.80 3.45
C GLU A 171 -52.30 -92.15 3.45
N CYS A 172 -50.97 -92.19 3.37
CA CYS A 172 -50.18 -93.40 3.48
C CYS A 172 -50.41 -94.15 4.79
N VAL A 173 -50.54 -93.46 5.94
CA VAL A 173 -50.91 -94.09 7.22
C VAL A 173 -52.34 -94.65 7.16
N THR A 174 -53.31 -93.94 6.57
CA THR A 174 -54.66 -94.48 6.40
C THR A 174 -54.72 -95.64 5.41
N ALA A 175 -53.95 -95.60 4.33
CA ALA A 175 -53.84 -96.65 3.33
C ALA A 175 -53.13 -97.89 3.90
N SER A 176 -52.09 -97.69 4.71
CA SER A 176 -51.40 -98.78 5.45
C SER A 176 -52.31 -99.39 6.51
N ARG A 177 -53.14 -98.58 7.20
CA ARG A 177 -54.20 -99.09 8.09
C ARG A 177 -55.28 -99.86 7.33
N ARG A 178 -55.75 -99.34 6.19
CA ARG A 178 -56.72 -100.03 5.30
C ARG A 178 -56.14 -101.33 4.75
N LEU A 179 -54.88 -101.34 4.31
CA LEU A 179 -54.16 -102.53 3.86
C LEU A 179 -53.94 -103.51 5.01
N HIS A 180 -53.58 -103.07 6.21
CA HIS A 180 -53.45 -103.96 7.36
C HIS A 180 -54.79 -104.58 7.75
N VAL A 181 -55.88 -103.81 7.75
CA VAL A 181 -57.25 -104.33 7.92
C VAL A 181 -57.64 -105.27 6.78
N ALA A 182 -57.29 -104.94 5.53
CA ALA A 182 -57.54 -105.78 4.37
C ALA A 182 -56.75 -107.10 4.45
N CYS A 183 -55.48 -107.07 4.82
CA CYS A 183 -54.64 -108.24 5.06
C CYS A 183 -55.12 -109.06 6.25
N MET A 184 -55.58 -108.44 7.34
CA MET A 184 -56.22 -109.16 8.46
C MET A 184 -57.54 -109.81 8.03
N SER A 185 -58.34 -109.13 7.19
CA SER A 185 -59.56 -109.71 6.59
C SER A 185 -59.24 -110.77 5.54
N LEU A 186 -58.09 -110.66 4.86
CA LEU A 186 -57.61 -111.61 3.88
C LEU A 186 -57.06 -112.85 4.58
N GLU A 187 -56.31 -112.73 5.67
CA GLU A 187 -55.96 -113.84 6.56
C GLU A 187 -57.23 -114.50 7.13
N ALA A 188 -58.22 -113.72 7.56
CA ALA A 188 -59.51 -114.25 8.01
C ALA A 188 -60.30 -114.95 6.89
N SER A 189 -60.19 -114.54 5.63
CA SER A 189 -60.85 -115.18 4.48
C SER A 189 -60.06 -116.32 3.85
N VAL A 190 -58.72 -116.29 3.89
CA VAL A 190 -57.82 -117.37 3.45
C VAL A 190 -57.84 -118.51 4.46
N THR A 191 -58.07 -118.22 5.74
CA THR A 191 -58.45 -119.24 6.74
C THR A 191 -59.92 -119.68 6.63
N GLN A 192 -60.75 -118.99 5.82
CA GLN A 192 -62.17 -119.29 5.63
C GLN A 192 -62.59 -119.31 4.14
N HIS A 193 -62.21 -120.40 3.46
CA HIS A 193 -62.83 -121.00 2.26
C HIS A 193 -62.12 -120.85 0.92
N SER A 194 -62.37 -121.88 0.11
CA SER A 194 -61.98 -122.06 -1.28
C SER A 194 -62.96 -121.38 -2.25
N ALA A 195 -62.51 -121.21 -3.50
CA ALA A 195 -63.24 -120.75 -4.70
C ALA A 195 -63.42 -119.23 -4.88
N PRO A 196 -63.24 -118.71 -6.12
CA PRO A 196 -63.26 -117.28 -6.41
C PRO A 196 -64.68 -116.74 -6.67
N SER A 197 -64.86 -115.43 -6.51
CA SER A 197 -66.05 -114.73 -6.99
C SER A 197 -65.76 -113.29 -7.42
N GLY A 198 -66.53 -112.80 -8.40
CA GLY A 198 -67.12 -111.45 -8.44
C GLY A 198 -66.22 -110.20 -8.41
N PRO A 199 -65.93 -109.61 -7.23
CA PRO A 199 -65.83 -108.16 -7.09
C PRO A 199 -64.55 -107.50 -7.61
N GLU A 200 -63.46 -108.25 -7.76
CA GLU A 200 -62.12 -107.69 -8.06
C GLU A 200 -62.07 -106.91 -9.39
N VAL A 201 -62.86 -107.35 -10.38
CA VAL A 201 -62.93 -106.71 -11.71
C VAL A 201 -63.50 -105.29 -11.62
N SER A 202 -64.51 -105.05 -10.75
CA SER A 202 -65.13 -103.73 -10.60
C SER A 202 -64.24 -102.72 -9.88
N GLU A 203 -63.40 -103.18 -8.94
CA GLU A 203 -62.45 -102.30 -8.24
C GLU A 203 -61.26 -101.93 -9.14
N LEU A 204 -60.77 -102.87 -9.96
CA LEU A 204 -59.76 -102.58 -10.99
C LEU A 204 -60.27 -101.59 -12.04
N GLU A 205 -61.51 -101.73 -12.53
CA GLU A 205 -62.13 -100.74 -13.41
C GLU A 205 -62.22 -99.36 -12.76
N ARG A 206 -62.56 -99.29 -11.46
CA ARG A 206 -62.64 -98.03 -10.72
C ARG A 206 -61.27 -97.35 -10.63
N GLN A 207 -60.23 -98.11 -10.30
CA GLN A 207 -58.85 -97.61 -10.24
C GLN A 207 -58.33 -97.15 -11.62
N LEU A 208 -58.70 -97.83 -12.71
CA LEU A 208 -58.34 -97.39 -14.06
C LEU A 208 -59.00 -96.04 -14.42
N ARG A 209 -60.27 -95.84 -14.03
CA ARG A 209 -60.98 -94.56 -14.21
C ARG A 209 -60.42 -93.44 -13.33
N ASP A 210 -59.92 -93.76 -12.14
CA ASP A 210 -59.25 -92.79 -11.26
C ASP A 210 -57.91 -92.36 -11.86
N LYS A 211 -57.08 -93.31 -12.32
CA LYS A 211 -55.79 -93.02 -12.97
C LYS A 211 -55.94 -92.29 -14.31
N LEU A 212 -57.00 -92.58 -15.08
CA LEU A 212 -57.31 -91.82 -16.29
C LEU A 212 -57.68 -90.36 -15.95
N ARG A 213 -58.41 -90.11 -14.86
CA ARG A 213 -58.73 -88.74 -14.40
C ARG A 213 -57.51 -87.98 -13.90
N GLU A 214 -56.62 -88.63 -13.14
CA GLU A 214 -55.34 -88.04 -12.73
C GLU A 214 -54.48 -87.66 -13.96
N ALA A 215 -54.40 -88.54 -14.96
CA ALA A 215 -53.66 -88.27 -16.20
C ALA A 215 -54.25 -87.08 -16.98
N MET A 216 -55.58 -86.99 -17.09
CA MET A 216 -56.25 -85.85 -17.73
C MET A 216 -56.05 -84.53 -16.95
N GLN A 217 -55.99 -84.57 -15.62
CA GLN A 217 -55.71 -83.39 -14.79
C GLN A 217 -54.26 -82.93 -14.95
N LEU A 218 -53.29 -83.84 -14.91
CA LEU A 218 -51.88 -83.53 -15.15
C LEU A 218 -51.67 -82.96 -16.55
N GLN A 219 -52.33 -83.52 -17.57
CA GLN A 219 -52.26 -82.98 -18.93
C GLN A 219 -52.87 -81.57 -19.03
N GLY A 220 -54.00 -81.31 -18.36
CA GLY A 220 -54.57 -79.96 -18.26
C GLY A 220 -53.65 -78.95 -17.56
N HIS A 221 -52.89 -79.37 -16.55
CA HIS A 221 -51.86 -78.54 -15.92
C HIS A 221 -50.69 -78.25 -16.87
N TRP A 222 -50.18 -79.26 -17.57
CA TRP A 222 -49.12 -79.06 -18.58
C TRP A 222 -49.56 -78.14 -19.73
N ASP A 223 -50.78 -78.27 -20.21
CA ASP A 223 -51.33 -77.39 -21.26
C ASP A 223 -51.51 -75.94 -20.73
N ALA A 224 -51.89 -75.75 -19.47
CA ALA A 224 -51.96 -74.42 -18.85
C ALA A 224 -50.58 -73.77 -18.68
N GLU A 225 -49.60 -74.48 -18.12
CA GLU A 225 -48.22 -73.99 -17.99
C GLU A 225 -47.60 -73.68 -19.36
N LYS A 226 -47.87 -74.50 -20.36
CA LYS A 226 -47.45 -74.26 -21.75
C LYS A 226 -48.06 -72.98 -22.33
N VAL A 227 -49.32 -72.67 -22.03
CA VAL A 227 -49.95 -71.41 -22.45
C VAL A 227 -49.34 -70.21 -21.71
N GLU A 228 -49.10 -70.31 -20.40
CA GLU A 228 -48.44 -69.24 -19.64
C GLU A 228 -47.00 -68.97 -20.12
N LEU A 229 -46.22 -70.02 -20.36
CA LEU A 229 -44.86 -69.91 -20.91
C LEU A 229 -44.90 -69.30 -22.33
N ASN A 230 -45.84 -69.70 -23.18
CA ASN A 230 -46.00 -69.09 -24.51
C ASN A 230 -46.40 -67.61 -24.42
N SER A 231 -47.29 -67.23 -23.51
CA SER A 231 -47.62 -65.82 -23.25
C SER A 231 -46.38 -65.05 -22.79
N ARG A 232 -45.58 -65.63 -21.90
CA ARG A 232 -44.36 -65.00 -21.40
C ARG A 232 -43.28 -64.88 -22.49
N ILE A 233 -43.18 -65.85 -23.39
CA ILE A 233 -42.30 -65.80 -24.56
C ILE A 233 -42.74 -64.67 -25.51
N LEU A 234 -44.05 -64.47 -25.72
CA LEU A 234 -44.57 -63.36 -26.52
C LEU A 234 -44.25 -62.00 -25.88
N GLU A 235 -44.50 -61.83 -24.56
CA GLU A 235 -44.14 -60.61 -23.81
C GLU A 235 -42.64 -60.28 -23.91
N LEU A 236 -41.77 -61.28 -23.72
CA LEU A 236 -40.33 -61.12 -23.84
C LEU A 236 -39.90 -60.81 -25.28
N THR A 237 -40.56 -61.41 -26.26
CA THR A 237 -40.33 -61.14 -27.69
C THR A 237 -40.67 -59.70 -28.05
N ASP A 238 -41.79 -59.17 -27.56
CA ASP A 238 -42.21 -57.78 -27.81
C ASP A 238 -41.33 -56.77 -27.03
N MET A 239 -40.89 -57.11 -25.83
CA MET A 239 -39.89 -56.32 -25.10
C MET A 239 -38.56 -56.25 -25.88
N VAL A 240 -38.11 -57.36 -26.48
CA VAL A 240 -36.92 -57.39 -27.33
C VAL A 240 -37.10 -56.58 -28.61
N LYS A 241 -38.29 -56.61 -29.25
CA LYS A 241 -38.61 -55.73 -30.39
C LYS A 241 -38.52 -54.24 -29.99
N HIS A 242 -39.10 -53.88 -28.85
CA HIS A 242 -39.09 -52.49 -28.36
C HIS A 242 -37.67 -52.00 -28.04
N LEU A 243 -36.85 -52.81 -27.37
CA LEU A 243 -35.44 -52.49 -27.10
C LEU A 243 -34.60 -52.38 -28.38
N ARG A 244 -34.87 -53.21 -29.40
CA ARG A 244 -34.22 -53.09 -30.72
C ARG A 244 -34.60 -51.80 -31.43
N ALA A 245 -35.89 -51.43 -31.44
CA ALA A 245 -36.33 -50.15 -32.00
C ALA A 245 -35.65 -48.96 -31.29
N GLN A 246 -35.64 -48.96 -29.95
CA GLN A 246 -35.01 -47.91 -29.15
C GLN A 246 -33.48 -47.82 -29.37
N ASN A 247 -32.81 -48.95 -29.66
CA ASN A 247 -31.40 -48.92 -30.03
C ASN A 247 -31.22 -48.36 -31.44
N SER A 248 -32.01 -48.77 -32.44
CA SER A 248 -31.94 -48.20 -33.78
C SER A 248 -32.20 -46.68 -33.81
N GLU A 249 -33.09 -46.17 -32.97
CA GLU A 249 -33.29 -44.72 -32.78
C GLU A 249 -32.02 -44.05 -32.23
N LYS A 250 -31.37 -44.63 -31.21
CA LYS A 250 -30.09 -44.11 -30.68
C LYS A 250 -28.99 -44.17 -31.72
N ASP A 251 -28.91 -45.24 -32.51
CA ASP A 251 -27.90 -45.42 -33.55
C ASP A 251 -28.08 -44.38 -34.68
N THR A 252 -29.32 -44.10 -35.10
CA THR A 252 -29.60 -42.99 -36.03
C THR A 252 -29.28 -41.62 -35.43
N GLY A 253 -29.54 -41.41 -34.13
CA GLY A 253 -29.15 -40.20 -33.41
C GLY A 253 -27.63 -40.02 -33.31
N LEU A 254 -26.89 -41.12 -33.09
CA LEU A 254 -25.43 -41.13 -33.09
C LEU A 254 -24.88 -40.85 -34.49
N ALA A 255 -25.44 -41.44 -35.55
CA ALA A 255 -25.04 -41.14 -36.93
C ALA A 255 -25.30 -39.67 -37.32
N ALA A 256 -26.41 -39.08 -36.88
CA ALA A 256 -26.72 -37.66 -37.07
C ALA A 256 -25.78 -36.73 -36.28
N MET A 257 -25.31 -37.17 -35.10
CA MET A 257 -24.31 -36.42 -34.32
C MET A 257 -22.90 -36.59 -34.90
N GLN A 258 -22.56 -37.76 -35.42
CA GLN A 258 -21.29 -38.04 -36.09
C GLN A 258 -21.15 -37.18 -37.35
N THR A 259 -22.12 -37.23 -38.26
CA THR A 259 -22.13 -36.39 -39.47
C THR A 259 -22.05 -34.90 -39.14
N ARG A 260 -22.71 -34.43 -38.08
CA ARG A 260 -22.59 -33.04 -37.61
C ARG A 260 -21.20 -32.71 -37.06
N LEU A 261 -20.54 -33.66 -36.41
CA LEU A 261 -19.17 -33.51 -35.92
C LEU A 261 -18.19 -33.46 -37.10
N ASP A 262 -18.33 -34.37 -38.06
CA ASP A 262 -17.54 -34.39 -39.30
C ASP A 262 -17.67 -33.05 -40.08
N THR A 263 -18.88 -32.47 -40.15
CA THR A 263 -19.08 -31.12 -40.75
C THR A 263 -18.42 -29.97 -40.00
N MET A 264 -18.21 -30.09 -38.68
CA MET A 264 -17.44 -29.09 -37.92
C MET A 264 -15.93 -29.33 -37.99
N GLU A 265 -15.49 -30.57 -38.22
CA GLU A 265 -14.08 -30.89 -38.42
C GLU A 265 -13.58 -30.46 -39.80
N THR A 266 -14.43 -30.58 -40.83
CA THR A 266 -14.19 -29.99 -42.15
C THR A 266 -14.18 -28.46 -42.09
N SER A 267 -15.17 -27.80 -41.49
CA SER A 267 -15.14 -26.33 -41.37
C SER A 267 -13.90 -25.83 -40.62
N ARG A 268 -13.46 -26.54 -39.58
CA ARG A 268 -12.20 -26.23 -38.87
C ARG A 268 -10.94 -26.54 -39.68
N ALA A 269 -11.00 -27.43 -40.66
CA ALA A 269 -9.90 -27.65 -41.61
C ALA A 269 -9.83 -26.49 -42.61
N ASP A 270 -10.99 -26.02 -43.08
CA ASP A 270 -11.11 -24.84 -43.95
C ASP A 270 -10.63 -23.56 -43.21
N ASP A 271 -11.09 -23.32 -41.97
CA ASP A 271 -10.63 -22.22 -41.10
C ASP A 271 -9.10 -22.23 -40.87
N ARG A 272 -8.46 -23.41 -40.91
CA ARG A 272 -7.00 -23.56 -40.77
C ARG A 272 -6.27 -23.28 -42.09
N ALA A 273 -6.82 -23.71 -43.22
CA ALA A 273 -6.27 -23.37 -44.53
C ALA A 273 -6.31 -21.84 -44.76
N GLU A 274 -7.38 -21.15 -44.38
CA GLU A 274 -7.45 -19.69 -44.45
C GLU A 274 -6.39 -19.02 -43.54
N MET A 275 -6.13 -19.55 -42.34
CA MET A 275 -5.05 -19.08 -41.46
C MET A 275 -3.65 -19.28 -42.07
N ASP A 276 -3.39 -20.40 -42.74
CA ASP A 276 -2.12 -20.67 -43.41
C ASP A 276 -1.90 -19.74 -44.62
N ASP A 277 -2.95 -19.40 -45.36
CA ASP A 277 -2.90 -18.38 -46.43
C ASP A 277 -2.50 -17.01 -45.87
N TYR A 278 -3.12 -16.55 -44.76
CA TYR A 278 -2.74 -15.28 -44.10
C TYR A 278 -1.30 -15.29 -43.56
N LEU A 279 -0.78 -16.43 -43.12
CA LEU A 279 0.63 -16.55 -42.71
C LEU A 279 1.58 -16.43 -43.91
N SER A 280 1.20 -16.94 -45.08
CA SER A 280 2.00 -16.78 -46.31
C SER A 280 2.08 -15.32 -46.77
N ASP A 281 1.00 -14.55 -46.65
CA ASP A 281 0.98 -13.11 -46.93
C ASP A 281 1.89 -12.30 -45.98
N ILE A 282 1.99 -12.73 -44.71
CA ILE A 282 2.86 -12.10 -43.71
C ILE A 282 4.35 -12.32 -44.06
N ASP A 283 4.73 -13.52 -44.49
CA ASP A 283 6.11 -13.82 -44.92
C ASP A 283 6.52 -12.99 -46.14
N ILE A 284 5.63 -12.81 -47.12
CA ILE A 284 5.85 -11.96 -48.29
C ILE A 284 6.12 -10.50 -47.87
N LEU A 285 5.38 -9.98 -46.88
CA LEU A 285 5.59 -8.63 -46.35
C LEU A 285 6.92 -8.48 -45.58
N GLN A 286 7.37 -9.51 -44.87
CA GLN A 286 8.69 -9.51 -44.19
C GLN A 286 9.86 -9.55 -45.18
N GLN A 287 9.68 -10.19 -46.34
CA GLN A 287 10.69 -10.27 -47.41
C GLN A 287 10.88 -8.92 -48.15
N VAL A 288 9.84 -8.10 -48.22
CA VAL A 288 9.92 -6.70 -48.72
C VAL A 288 10.68 -5.81 -47.73
N LEU A 289 10.43 -5.96 -46.42
CA LEU A 289 11.12 -5.19 -45.37
C LEU A 289 12.62 -5.44 -45.32
N THR A 290 13.06 -6.69 -45.45
CA THR A 290 14.48 -7.06 -45.46
C THR A 290 15.24 -6.59 -46.71
N SER A 291 14.52 -6.29 -47.80
CA SER A 291 15.09 -5.75 -49.04
C SER A 291 15.40 -4.24 -48.98
N ILE A 292 14.81 -3.50 -48.02
CA ILE A 292 15.00 -2.05 -47.87
C ILE A 292 16.23 -1.73 -46.99
N THR A 293 16.57 -2.61 -46.04
CA THR A 293 17.68 -2.41 -45.08
C THR A 293 19.08 -2.63 -45.68
N GLN A 294 19.20 -3.13 -46.91
CA GLN A 294 20.48 -3.52 -47.54
C GLN A 294 21.07 -2.47 -48.50
N LEU A 295 20.58 -1.22 -48.45
CA LEU A 295 20.93 -0.16 -49.41
C LEU A 295 21.48 1.14 -48.81
N VAL A 296 21.87 1.15 -47.52
CA VAL A 296 22.30 2.38 -46.81
C VAL A 296 23.78 2.39 -46.39
N ASP A 297 24.36 1.28 -45.94
CA ASP A 297 25.71 1.29 -45.36
C ASP A 297 26.76 0.54 -46.20
N GLY A 298 27.40 1.30 -47.09
CA GLY A 298 28.64 0.91 -47.73
C GLY A 298 29.41 2.12 -48.24
N ASP A 299 30.54 2.46 -47.57
CA ASP A 299 31.90 2.48 -48.14
C ASP A 299 32.90 3.18 -47.18
N GLY A 300 34.21 2.97 -47.36
CA GLY A 300 35.27 3.86 -46.87
C GLY A 300 36.08 3.40 -45.65
N GLY A 301 37.04 2.49 -45.83
CA GLY A 301 38.07 2.18 -44.83
C GLY A 301 39.37 3.01 -44.97
N GLY A 302 40.25 2.97 -43.95
CA GLY A 302 41.64 3.47 -44.08
C GLY A 302 42.32 3.98 -42.79
N THR A 303 43.35 3.28 -42.32
CA THR A 303 44.30 3.61 -41.23
C THR A 303 45.70 4.01 -41.79
N PRO A 304 46.77 4.36 -41.03
CA PRO A 304 46.94 4.95 -39.68
C PRO A 304 48.06 6.06 -39.54
N SER A 305 48.34 6.53 -38.30
CA SER A 305 49.67 6.90 -37.70
C SER A 305 50.24 8.36 -37.58
N SER A 306 50.37 8.80 -36.31
CA SER A 306 51.50 9.47 -35.57
C SER A 306 51.97 10.97 -35.71
N SER A 307 52.08 11.61 -34.53
CA SER A 307 53.17 12.51 -34.00
C SER A 307 53.23 14.05 -34.24
N SER A 308 53.62 14.79 -33.17
CA SER A 308 53.88 16.27 -33.01
C SER A 308 55.41 16.56 -32.88
N PRO A 309 56.02 17.74 -32.50
CA PRO A 309 55.53 19.01 -31.85
C PRO A 309 56.21 20.38 -32.29
N LEU A 310 56.17 21.45 -31.46
CA LEU A 310 56.54 22.90 -31.70
C LEU A 310 57.56 23.52 -30.67
N ARG A 311 58.18 24.72 -30.91
CA ARG A 311 58.90 25.60 -29.91
C ARG A 311 59.39 27.03 -30.40
N GLY A 312 59.37 28.12 -29.57
CA GLY A 312 60.42 29.21 -29.59
C GLY A 312 60.22 30.74 -29.14
N ARG A 313 60.68 31.13 -27.92
CA ARG A 313 61.47 32.34 -27.39
C ARG A 313 61.19 33.91 -27.46
N SER A 314 61.11 34.59 -26.27
CA SER A 314 61.84 35.75 -25.54
C SER A 314 62.51 37.03 -26.19
N PRO A 315 63.20 38.04 -25.50
CA PRO A 315 63.21 38.74 -24.13
C PRO A 315 63.68 40.29 -23.98
N GLN A 316 63.80 40.86 -22.72
CA GLN A 316 64.96 41.62 -22.05
C GLN A 316 65.11 43.17 -21.67
N CYS A 317 65.71 43.43 -20.45
CA CYS A 317 66.67 44.51 -19.93
C CYS A 317 66.30 46.03 -19.62
N ASN A 318 67.07 46.91 -18.89
CA ASN A 318 67.81 46.90 -17.55
C ASN A 318 68.59 48.23 -17.13
N SER A 319 68.67 48.61 -15.81
CA SER A 319 69.78 49.34 -15.04
C SER A 319 70.04 50.90 -15.11
N THR A 320 71.02 51.59 -14.41
CA THR A 320 71.24 52.09 -12.98
C THR A 320 72.42 53.16 -12.94
N LEU A 321 72.76 53.85 -11.79
CA LEU A 321 74.13 54.20 -11.21
C LEU A 321 74.61 55.67 -10.77
N MET A 322 75.38 55.72 -9.64
CA MET A 322 76.47 56.66 -9.14
C MET A 322 76.22 58.14 -8.64
N ALA A 323 77.13 58.85 -7.91
CA ALA A 323 77.90 58.61 -6.64
C ALA A 323 78.81 59.80 -6.15
N VAL A 324 78.63 60.24 -4.88
CA VAL A 324 79.57 60.80 -3.84
C VAL A 324 80.65 61.90 -4.11
N GLN A 325 80.47 63.05 -3.41
CA GLN A 325 81.49 63.94 -2.76
C GLN A 325 80.82 64.56 -1.50
N GLY A 326 81.45 64.96 -0.39
CA GLY A 326 82.85 64.90 0.07
C GLY A 326 83.12 65.78 1.31
N LEU A 327 83.40 65.16 2.47
CA LEU A 327 84.29 65.65 3.55
C LEU A 327 83.95 66.84 4.48
N GLN A 328 82.92 67.67 4.27
CA GLN A 328 82.52 68.67 5.31
C GLN A 328 81.03 68.68 5.65
N ILE A 329 80.21 68.12 4.75
CA ILE A 329 78.98 67.43 5.15
C ILE A 329 79.40 66.41 6.25
N GLN A 330 80.48 65.64 6.03
CA GLN A 330 80.95 64.50 6.83
C GLN A 330 80.91 64.56 8.37
N THR A 331 80.98 65.69 9.08
CA THR A 331 80.89 65.65 10.57
C THR A 331 79.47 65.88 11.09
N GLN A 332 78.70 66.73 10.39
CA GLN A 332 77.26 66.87 10.63
C GLN A 332 76.47 65.74 9.94
N ASP A 333 77.09 65.11 8.94
CA ASP A 333 76.71 63.88 8.24
C ASP A 333 77.21 62.65 8.99
N LEU A 334 78.32 62.65 9.73
CA LEU A 334 78.59 61.57 10.69
C LEU A 334 77.63 61.62 11.88
N ARG A 335 77.12 62.81 12.23
CA ARG A 335 76.02 62.95 13.20
C ARG A 335 74.69 62.58 12.59
N SER A 336 74.30 63.12 11.42
CA SER A 336 73.04 62.72 10.77
C SER A 336 73.07 61.32 10.16
N ARG A 337 74.24 60.69 9.96
CA ARG A 337 74.40 59.24 9.71
C ARG A 337 74.49 58.46 11.00
N LEU A 338 74.80 59.05 12.15
CA LEU A 338 74.64 58.38 13.44
C LEU A 338 73.18 58.39 13.84
N ASP A 339 72.52 59.54 13.74
CA ASP A 339 71.07 59.71 13.93
C ASP A 339 70.32 58.88 12.87
N ALA A 340 70.67 58.97 11.58
CA ALA A 340 70.08 58.07 10.57
C ALA A 340 70.56 56.61 10.68
N ALA A 341 71.67 56.30 11.35
CA ALA A 341 72.01 54.91 11.68
C ALA A 341 71.23 54.41 12.90
N LEU A 342 70.86 55.28 13.83
CA LEU A 342 69.99 54.99 14.96
C LEU A 342 68.53 54.84 14.47
N GLU A 343 68.05 55.72 13.60
CA GLU A 343 66.79 55.55 12.86
C GLU A 343 66.83 54.32 11.94
N GLN A 344 67.95 54.00 11.28
CA GLN A 344 68.11 52.73 10.57
C GLN A 344 68.10 51.53 11.54
N VAL A 345 68.69 51.63 12.72
CA VAL A 345 68.63 50.57 13.74
C VAL A 345 67.22 50.44 14.31
N ASP A 346 66.48 51.52 14.49
CA ASP A 346 65.11 51.49 15.02
C ASP A 346 64.07 51.08 13.97
N THR A 347 64.27 51.43 12.69
CA THR A 347 63.51 50.83 11.58
C THR A 347 63.88 49.36 11.37
N LEU A 348 65.16 48.96 11.47
CA LEU A 348 65.56 47.55 11.43
C LEU A 348 65.04 46.76 12.64
N ARG A 349 64.93 47.37 13.82
CA ARG A 349 64.25 46.79 14.99
C ARG A 349 62.76 46.65 14.76
N SER A 350 62.12 47.65 14.14
CA SER A 350 60.71 47.59 13.77
C SER A 350 60.48 46.48 12.74
N HIS A 351 61.28 46.40 11.68
CA HIS A 351 61.25 45.31 10.70
C HIS A 351 61.61 43.94 11.30
N LEU A 352 62.44 43.88 12.34
CA LEU A 352 62.69 42.64 13.08
C LEU A 352 61.47 42.25 13.92
N GLN A 353 60.79 43.21 14.55
CA GLN A 353 59.56 42.97 15.31
C GLN A 353 58.39 42.58 14.41
N GLU A 354 58.21 43.27 13.29
CA GLU A 354 57.29 42.93 12.20
C GLU A 354 57.61 41.52 11.66
N GLY A 355 58.87 41.22 11.36
CA GLY A 355 59.31 39.88 10.94
C GLY A 355 59.17 38.79 12.03
N GLU A 356 59.23 39.15 13.31
CA GLU A 356 58.92 38.26 14.43
C GLU A 356 57.41 38.04 14.63
N GLU A 357 56.59 39.05 14.30
CA GLU A 357 55.13 38.97 14.24
C GLU A 357 54.69 38.10 13.07
N GLU A 358 55.17 38.39 11.85
CA GLU A 358 54.99 37.54 10.67
C GLU A 358 55.45 36.10 10.93
N ARG A 359 56.59 35.90 11.60
CA ARG A 359 57.03 34.54 11.97
C ARG A 359 56.06 33.87 12.94
N ARG A 360 55.56 34.58 13.96
CA ARG A 360 54.56 34.05 14.91
C ARG A 360 53.24 33.72 14.22
N ASP A 361 52.80 34.55 13.29
CA ASP A 361 51.59 34.32 12.49
C ASP A 361 51.75 33.15 11.53
N LEU A 362 52.91 33.02 10.87
CA LEU A 362 53.25 31.86 10.04
C LEU A 362 53.39 30.56 10.86
N GLU A 363 54.00 30.61 12.05
CA GLU A 363 54.04 29.50 13.00
C GLU A 363 52.62 29.09 13.43
N GLY A 364 51.74 30.06 13.71
CA GLY A 364 50.32 29.84 13.97
C GLY A 364 49.61 29.17 12.80
N ARG A 365 49.80 29.69 11.57
CA ARG A 365 49.24 29.14 10.33
C ARG A 365 49.71 27.73 10.04
N ILE A 366 50.99 27.42 10.31
CA ILE A 366 51.55 26.06 10.20
C ILE A 366 50.85 25.13 11.20
N GLN A 367 50.61 25.55 12.45
CA GLN A 367 49.88 24.74 13.41
C GLN A 367 48.40 24.56 13.04
N GLU A 368 47.74 25.56 12.47
CA GLU A 368 46.38 25.44 11.93
C GLU A 368 46.32 24.40 10.81
N VAL A 369 47.18 24.53 9.79
CA VAL A 369 47.29 23.59 8.67
C VAL A 369 47.66 22.17 9.17
N GLN A 370 48.49 22.04 10.21
CA GLN A 370 48.76 20.74 10.84
C GLN A 370 47.52 20.13 11.51
N ARG A 371 46.68 20.93 12.19
CA ARG A 371 45.41 20.46 12.78
C ARG A 371 44.41 20.07 11.69
N GLU A 372 44.27 20.88 10.64
CA GLU A 372 43.45 20.57 9.47
C GLU A 372 43.91 19.28 8.78
N ASN A 373 45.23 19.09 8.60
CA ASN A 373 45.78 17.87 8.01
C ASN A 373 45.54 16.63 8.89
N GLN A 374 45.70 16.74 10.22
CA GLN A 374 45.35 15.66 11.15
C GLN A 374 43.85 15.33 11.11
N GLN A 375 42.98 16.33 10.98
CA GLN A 375 41.54 16.14 10.85
C GLN A 375 41.16 15.50 9.51
N ALA A 376 41.80 15.90 8.42
CA ALA A 376 41.66 15.28 7.11
C ALA A 376 42.11 13.80 7.15
N CYS A 377 43.27 13.49 7.74
CA CYS A 377 43.75 12.13 7.92
C CYS A 377 42.75 11.26 8.72
N ARG A 378 42.18 11.76 9.83
CA ARG A 378 41.12 11.04 10.56
C ARG A 378 39.89 10.78 9.70
N SER A 379 39.41 11.79 8.96
CA SER A 379 38.26 11.64 8.06
C SER A 379 38.51 10.63 6.91
N LEU A 380 39.76 10.53 6.43
CA LEU A 380 40.19 9.53 5.45
C LEU A 380 40.26 8.13 6.07
N GLU A 381 40.76 7.99 7.31
CA GLU A 381 40.74 6.73 8.03
C GLU A 381 39.30 6.23 8.29
N ASP A 382 38.40 7.11 8.71
CA ASP A 382 36.99 6.77 8.95
C ASP A 382 36.30 6.38 7.64
N SER A 383 36.51 7.16 6.57
CA SER A 383 36.05 6.80 5.22
C SER A 383 36.64 5.46 4.75
N HIS A 384 37.86 5.12 5.15
CA HIS A 384 38.49 3.83 4.84
C HIS A 384 37.87 2.67 5.64
N ARG A 385 37.58 2.88 6.93
CA ARG A 385 36.87 1.92 7.79
C ARG A 385 35.47 1.62 7.24
N ASP A 386 34.75 2.65 6.79
CA ASP A 386 33.43 2.49 6.18
C ASP A 386 33.51 1.79 4.81
N ASN A 387 34.49 2.13 3.97
CA ASN A 387 34.76 1.36 2.74
C ASN A 387 35.06 -0.13 3.01
N GLN A 388 35.78 -0.45 4.09
CA GLN A 388 36.02 -1.85 4.48
C GLN A 388 34.71 -2.54 4.94
N ARG A 389 33.84 -1.85 5.69
CA ARG A 389 32.51 -2.36 6.09
C ARG A 389 31.62 -2.62 4.87
N PHE A 390 31.59 -1.69 3.90
CA PHE A 390 30.85 -1.87 2.66
C PHE A 390 31.38 -3.04 1.82
N ARG A 391 32.70 -3.22 1.73
CA ARG A 391 33.30 -4.41 1.07
C ARG A 391 32.88 -5.71 1.76
N ALA A 392 33.02 -5.81 3.08
CA ALA A 392 32.59 -7.00 3.82
C ALA A 392 31.08 -7.30 3.65
N SER A 393 30.25 -6.26 3.56
CA SER A 393 28.82 -6.39 3.28
C SER A 393 28.54 -6.87 1.84
N LEU A 394 29.28 -6.36 0.86
CA LEU A 394 29.21 -6.82 -0.53
C LEU A 394 29.70 -8.26 -0.69
N ASP A 395 30.76 -8.66 0.02
CA ASP A 395 31.25 -10.04 0.01
C ASP A 395 30.23 -11.01 0.63
N LEU A 396 29.54 -10.60 1.70
CA LEU A 396 28.42 -11.35 2.28
C LEU A 396 27.28 -11.50 1.27
N LEU A 397 26.81 -10.39 0.68
CA LEU A 397 25.76 -10.38 -0.36
C LEU A 397 26.14 -11.23 -1.58
N ASN A 398 27.41 -11.23 -2.00
CA ASN A 398 27.90 -12.08 -3.08
C ASN A 398 27.88 -13.57 -2.68
N SER A 399 28.17 -13.90 -1.42
CA SER A 399 28.08 -15.27 -0.91
C SER A 399 26.63 -15.78 -0.81
N GLU A 400 25.70 -14.90 -0.40
CA GLU A 400 24.27 -15.16 -0.38
C GLU A 400 23.73 -15.34 -1.81
N LYS A 401 24.09 -14.44 -2.74
CA LYS A 401 23.79 -14.55 -4.17
C LYS A 401 24.28 -15.89 -4.74
N ALA A 402 25.53 -16.27 -4.47
CA ALA A 402 26.08 -17.54 -4.94
C ALA A 402 25.40 -18.78 -4.30
N SER A 403 24.83 -18.66 -3.10
CA SER A 403 24.02 -19.72 -2.48
C SER A 403 22.63 -19.82 -3.12
N LEU A 404 22.01 -18.68 -3.45
CA LEU A 404 20.72 -18.62 -4.16
C LEU A 404 20.86 -19.10 -5.61
N GLU A 405 21.94 -18.75 -6.31
CA GLU A 405 22.24 -19.28 -7.66
C GLU A 405 22.35 -20.82 -7.64
N LYS A 406 23.01 -21.40 -6.63
CA LYS A 406 23.05 -22.86 -6.44
C LYS A 406 21.68 -23.46 -6.14
N LEU A 407 20.85 -22.78 -5.33
CA LEU A 407 19.48 -23.21 -5.05
C LEU A 407 18.64 -23.21 -6.33
N ILE A 408 18.74 -22.17 -7.16
CA ILE A 408 18.06 -22.06 -8.45
C ILE A 408 18.47 -23.20 -9.38
N VAL A 409 19.76 -23.49 -9.51
CA VAL A 409 20.24 -24.64 -10.32
C VAL A 409 19.73 -25.97 -9.77
N GLY A 410 19.69 -26.14 -8.44
CA GLY A 410 19.10 -27.34 -7.82
C GLY A 410 17.60 -27.50 -8.09
N LEU A 411 16.83 -26.41 -8.04
CA LEU A 411 15.40 -26.39 -8.36
C LEU A 411 15.15 -26.61 -9.86
N GLN A 412 16.03 -26.09 -10.73
CA GLN A 412 15.99 -26.37 -12.17
C GLN A 412 16.21 -27.86 -12.45
N GLN A 413 17.25 -28.47 -11.86
CA GLN A 413 17.50 -29.92 -11.98
C GLN A 413 16.33 -30.77 -11.45
N GLN A 414 15.69 -30.37 -10.35
CA GLN A 414 14.47 -31.03 -9.86
C GLN A 414 13.28 -30.86 -10.82
N THR A 415 13.16 -29.70 -11.47
CA THR A 415 12.10 -29.46 -12.46
C THR A 415 12.33 -30.29 -13.72
N GLU A 416 13.59 -30.42 -14.16
CA GLU A 416 14.00 -31.27 -15.27
C GLU A 416 13.81 -32.77 -14.97
N SER A 417 14.13 -33.23 -13.75
CA SER A 417 13.92 -34.63 -13.36
C SER A 417 12.43 -34.99 -13.28
N LEU A 418 11.62 -34.12 -12.66
CA LEU A 418 10.15 -34.27 -12.65
C LEU A 418 9.56 -34.19 -14.07
N GLY A 419 10.14 -33.37 -14.94
CA GLY A 419 9.79 -33.31 -16.37
C GLY A 419 10.05 -34.65 -17.08
N ALA A 420 11.22 -35.24 -16.88
CA ALA A 420 11.57 -36.54 -17.44
C ALA A 420 10.70 -37.68 -16.89
N GLU A 421 10.40 -37.68 -15.58
CA GLU A 421 9.46 -38.62 -14.97
C GLU A 421 8.05 -38.50 -15.58
N LEU A 422 7.57 -37.27 -15.82
CA LEU A 422 6.29 -37.02 -16.50
C LEU A 422 6.28 -37.43 -17.98
N GLU A 423 7.43 -37.43 -18.67
CA GLU A 423 7.55 -37.99 -20.02
C GLU A 423 7.49 -39.52 -19.99
N VAL A 424 8.21 -40.16 -19.06
CA VAL A 424 8.17 -41.62 -18.86
C VAL A 424 6.75 -42.09 -18.52
N MET A 425 6.05 -41.38 -17.63
CA MET A 425 4.66 -41.69 -17.28
C MET A 425 3.67 -41.43 -18.43
N ARG A 426 3.98 -40.48 -19.34
CA ARG A 426 3.22 -40.32 -20.59
C ARG A 426 3.48 -41.46 -21.58
N GLY A 427 4.72 -41.94 -21.66
CA GLY A 427 5.11 -43.11 -22.44
C GLY A 427 4.35 -44.36 -21.98
N SER A 428 4.40 -44.68 -20.68
CA SER A 428 3.72 -45.84 -20.11
C SER A 428 2.19 -45.74 -20.22
N ALA A 429 1.60 -44.55 -20.06
CA ALA A 429 0.18 -44.33 -20.32
C ALA A 429 -0.18 -44.57 -21.81
N GLY A 430 0.70 -44.20 -22.74
CA GLY A 430 0.57 -44.51 -24.16
C GLY A 430 0.65 -46.00 -24.47
N ASP A 431 1.52 -46.75 -23.78
CA ASP A 431 1.62 -48.20 -23.93
C ASP A 431 0.43 -48.95 -23.32
N LEU A 432 -0.04 -48.54 -22.14
CA LEU A 432 -1.27 -49.05 -21.53
C LEU A 432 -2.51 -48.77 -22.41
N GLN A 433 -2.56 -47.61 -23.07
CA GLN A 433 -3.59 -47.30 -24.07
C GLN A 433 -3.52 -48.28 -25.25
N ARG A 434 -2.33 -48.55 -25.82
CA ARG A 434 -2.13 -49.51 -26.92
C ARG A 434 -2.52 -50.93 -26.50
N GLN A 435 -2.09 -51.38 -25.32
CA GLN A 435 -2.47 -52.70 -24.76
C GLN A 435 -3.98 -52.82 -24.57
N ARG A 436 -4.63 -51.80 -24.02
CA ARG A 436 -6.09 -51.79 -23.84
C ARG A 436 -6.82 -51.85 -25.18
N ASP A 437 -6.32 -51.17 -26.20
CA ASP A 437 -6.94 -51.17 -27.52
C ASP A 437 -6.68 -52.50 -28.29
N LEU A 438 -5.54 -53.17 -28.06
CA LEU A 438 -5.30 -54.56 -28.49
C LEU A 438 -6.24 -55.56 -27.79
N LEU A 439 -6.39 -55.47 -26.46
CA LEU A 439 -7.33 -56.31 -25.69
C LEU A 439 -8.78 -56.09 -26.12
N ARG A 440 -9.15 -54.87 -26.52
CA ARG A 440 -10.46 -54.58 -27.13
C ARG A 440 -10.63 -55.30 -28.47
N GLN A 441 -9.64 -55.23 -29.36
CA GLN A 441 -9.68 -55.96 -30.64
C GLN A 441 -9.79 -57.47 -30.44
N GLN A 442 -9.00 -58.04 -29.53
CA GLN A 442 -9.05 -59.47 -29.18
C GLN A 442 -10.43 -59.87 -28.62
N ARG A 443 -11.01 -59.07 -27.71
CA ARG A 443 -12.38 -59.31 -27.22
C ARG A 443 -13.38 -59.30 -28.39
N ASP A 444 -13.33 -58.28 -29.25
CA ASP A 444 -14.25 -58.15 -30.38
C ASP A 444 -14.12 -59.33 -31.36
N ASP A 445 -12.91 -59.84 -31.57
CA ASP A 445 -12.67 -61.04 -32.38
C ASP A 445 -13.20 -62.32 -31.71
N MET A 446 -13.04 -62.47 -30.40
CA MET A 446 -13.64 -63.58 -29.64
C MET A 446 -15.17 -63.50 -29.63
N GLU A 447 -15.76 -62.30 -29.55
CA GLU A 447 -17.20 -62.08 -29.69
C GLU A 447 -17.69 -62.50 -31.09
N ARG A 448 -16.99 -62.08 -32.16
CA ARG A 448 -17.26 -62.53 -33.54
C ARG A 448 -17.14 -64.04 -33.70
N GLN A 449 -16.19 -64.70 -33.04
CA GLN A 449 -16.05 -66.16 -33.05
C GLN A 449 -17.22 -66.85 -32.33
N LEU A 450 -17.62 -66.36 -31.16
CA LEU A 450 -18.77 -66.87 -30.41
C LEU A 450 -20.08 -66.68 -31.20
N GLU A 451 -20.24 -65.58 -31.93
CA GLU A 451 -21.37 -65.37 -32.83
C GLU A 451 -21.39 -66.38 -33.98
N ARG A 452 -20.23 -66.63 -34.63
CA ARG A 452 -20.13 -67.67 -35.67
C ARG A 452 -20.53 -69.05 -35.13
N GLN A 453 -19.96 -69.47 -34.01
CA GLN A 453 -20.29 -70.74 -33.35
C GLN A 453 -21.79 -70.83 -32.99
N ARG A 454 -22.40 -69.75 -32.49
CA ARG A 454 -23.86 -69.69 -32.26
C ARG A 454 -24.66 -69.89 -33.56
N THR A 455 -24.26 -69.27 -34.67
CA THR A 455 -24.95 -69.49 -35.95
C THR A 455 -24.77 -70.91 -36.49
N GLU A 456 -23.63 -71.55 -36.23
CA GLU A 456 -23.34 -72.94 -36.60
C GLU A 456 -24.13 -73.92 -35.75
N ALA A 457 -24.17 -73.73 -34.43
CA ALA A 457 -25.04 -74.48 -33.52
C ALA A 457 -26.51 -74.41 -33.96
N GLN A 458 -27.03 -73.21 -34.27
CA GLN A 458 -28.38 -73.04 -34.81
C GLN A 458 -28.59 -73.70 -36.18
N ARG A 459 -27.56 -73.87 -37.01
CA ARG A 459 -27.68 -74.66 -38.26
C ARG A 459 -27.73 -76.15 -37.93
N GLY A 460 -26.96 -76.61 -36.95
CA GLY A 460 -27.00 -77.97 -36.41
C GLY A 460 -28.36 -78.33 -35.82
N GLU A 461 -28.91 -77.49 -34.96
CA GLU A 461 -30.27 -77.63 -34.37
C GLU A 461 -31.33 -77.80 -35.46
N ARG A 462 -31.39 -76.88 -36.45
CA ARG A 462 -32.32 -76.99 -37.60
C ARG A 462 -32.13 -78.27 -38.43
N SER A 463 -30.90 -78.79 -38.51
CA SER A 463 -30.62 -80.06 -39.20
C SER A 463 -31.10 -81.26 -38.39
N LEU A 464 -30.95 -81.22 -37.06
CA LEU A 464 -31.48 -82.24 -36.15
C LEU A 464 -33.02 -82.27 -36.19
N GLU A 465 -33.68 -81.11 -36.10
CA GLU A 465 -35.15 -80.99 -36.25
C GLU A 465 -35.65 -81.63 -37.56
N GLN A 466 -34.94 -81.42 -38.68
CA GLN A 466 -35.26 -82.05 -39.97
C GLN A 466 -35.05 -83.57 -39.97
N LEU A 467 -34.02 -84.07 -39.30
CA LEU A 467 -33.74 -85.51 -39.18
C LEU A 467 -34.73 -86.21 -38.25
N GLU A 468 -35.14 -85.55 -37.16
CA GLU A 468 -36.20 -86.02 -36.26
C GLU A 468 -37.55 -86.07 -36.98
N GLY A 469 -37.88 -85.05 -37.78
CA GLY A 469 -39.02 -85.05 -38.70
C GLY A 469 -39.04 -86.29 -39.59
N LYS A 470 -37.95 -86.52 -40.34
CA LYS A 470 -37.78 -87.71 -41.21
C LYS A 470 -37.85 -89.03 -40.43
N ASN A 471 -37.32 -89.09 -39.20
CA ASN A 471 -37.42 -90.27 -38.35
C ASN A 471 -38.89 -90.54 -37.96
N SER A 472 -39.67 -89.49 -37.72
CA SER A 472 -41.12 -89.59 -37.47
C SER A 472 -41.89 -90.08 -38.70
N ASP A 473 -41.50 -89.66 -39.91
CA ASP A 473 -42.05 -90.15 -41.18
C ASP A 473 -41.77 -91.64 -41.35
N LEU A 474 -40.50 -92.04 -41.24
CA LEU A 474 -40.08 -93.44 -41.36
C LEU A 474 -40.73 -94.35 -40.30
N ARG A 475 -40.97 -93.85 -39.07
CA ARG A 475 -41.71 -94.59 -38.05
C ARG A 475 -43.18 -94.81 -38.43
N ARG A 476 -43.83 -93.81 -39.05
CA ARG A 476 -45.20 -93.95 -39.58
C ARG A 476 -45.23 -94.96 -40.72
N GLU A 477 -44.32 -94.86 -41.69
CA GLU A 477 -44.20 -95.82 -42.79
C GLU A 477 -43.98 -97.25 -42.28
N LEU A 478 -43.06 -97.44 -41.32
CA LEU A 478 -42.76 -98.75 -40.74
C LEU A 478 -43.96 -99.39 -40.02
N VAL A 479 -44.84 -98.59 -39.40
CA VAL A 479 -46.12 -99.09 -38.86
C VAL A 479 -47.03 -99.58 -39.99
N THR A 480 -47.22 -98.79 -41.06
CA THR A 480 -48.06 -99.21 -42.20
C THR A 480 -47.55 -100.47 -42.91
N VAL A 481 -46.22 -100.66 -42.98
CA VAL A 481 -45.61 -101.88 -43.54
C VAL A 481 -45.83 -103.09 -42.62
N ARG A 482 -45.78 -102.92 -41.30
CA ARG A 482 -46.10 -104.00 -40.34
C ARG A 482 -47.56 -104.42 -40.44
N GLU A 483 -48.47 -103.46 -40.58
CA GLU A 483 -49.90 -103.72 -40.80
C GLU A 483 -50.12 -104.52 -42.10
N ALA A 484 -49.51 -104.09 -43.22
CA ALA A 484 -49.57 -104.82 -44.49
C ALA A 484 -49.00 -106.24 -44.41
N LEU A 485 -47.87 -106.43 -43.72
CA LEU A 485 -47.27 -107.77 -43.52
C LEU A 485 -48.22 -108.71 -42.76
N SER A 486 -48.89 -108.21 -41.72
CA SER A 486 -49.84 -109.01 -40.93
C SER A 486 -51.05 -109.49 -41.74
N GLN A 487 -51.48 -108.71 -42.74
CA GLN A 487 -52.55 -109.11 -43.67
C GLN A 487 -52.10 -110.25 -44.60
N VAL A 488 -50.86 -110.20 -45.10
CA VAL A 488 -50.31 -111.23 -46.00
C VAL A 488 -50.08 -112.55 -45.28
N THR A 489 -49.65 -112.54 -44.01
CA THR A 489 -49.50 -113.78 -43.23
C THR A 489 -50.82 -114.53 -43.06
N LEU A 490 -51.93 -113.81 -42.82
CA LEU A 490 -53.28 -114.39 -42.74
C LEU A 490 -53.73 -115.04 -44.07
N GLN A 491 -53.36 -114.47 -45.22
CA GLN A 491 -53.69 -115.05 -46.53
C GLN A 491 -52.95 -116.36 -46.81
N LYS A 492 -51.73 -116.52 -46.28
CA LYS A 492 -50.91 -117.74 -46.48
C LYS A 492 -51.50 -118.96 -45.79
N GLU A 493 -51.97 -118.80 -44.56
CA GLU A 493 -52.46 -119.92 -43.72
C GLU A 493 -53.66 -120.63 -44.38
N VAL A 494 -54.56 -119.86 -45.02
CA VAL A 494 -55.72 -120.39 -45.77
C VAL A 494 -55.32 -121.35 -46.91
N LEU A 495 -54.21 -121.08 -47.60
CA LEU A 495 -53.76 -121.87 -48.76
C LEU A 495 -53.04 -123.17 -48.37
N GLU A 496 -52.52 -123.28 -47.15
CA GLU A 496 -51.82 -124.48 -46.70
C GLU A 496 -52.80 -125.60 -46.31
N ASP A 497 -54.00 -125.26 -45.83
CA ASP A 497 -55.08 -126.22 -45.56
C ASP A 497 -55.60 -126.90 -46.83
N GLU A 498 -55.85 -126.14 -47.91
CA GLU A 498 -56.35 -126.67 -49.19
C GLU A 498 -55.44 -127.77 -49.76
N LYS A 499 -54.12 -127.55 -49.67
CA LYS A 499 -53.08 -128.45 -50.20
C LYS A 499 -53.07 -129.82 -49.53
N SER A 500 -53.44 -129.90 -48.25
CA SER A 500 -53.42 -131.15 -47.47
C SER A 500 -54.42 -132.19 -48.00
N SER A 501 -55.54 -131.72 -48.59
CA SER A 501 -56.65 -132.57 -49.05
C SER A 501 -56.30 -133.46 -50.26
N LEU A 502 -55.41 -132.99 -51.14
CA LEU A 502 -55.08 -133.66 -52.41
C LEU A 502 -54.15 -134.88 -52.24
N ALA A 503 -53.35 -134.90 -51.18
CA ALA A 503 -52.29 -135.89 -50.97
C ALA A 503 -52.79 -137.33 -50.67
N LEU A 504 -54.06 -137.49 -50.27
CA LEU A 504 -54.64 -138.80 -49.92
C LEU A 504 -55.05 -139.66 -51.13
N SER A 505 -55.02 -139.13 -52.34
CA SER A 505 -55.54 -139.81 -53.55
C SER A 505 -54.53 -140.72 -54.27
N LEU A 506 -53.23 -140.43 -54.16
CA LEU A 506 -52.17 -141.02 -55.00
C LEU A 506 -51.46 -142.26 -54.42
N SER A 507 -52.03 -142.88 -53.38
CA SER A 507 -51.37 -143.95 -52.61
C SER A 507 -51.61 -145.38 -53.12
N LYS A 508 -52.38 -145.60 -54.20
CA LYS A 508 -52.99 -146.93 -54.46
C LYS A 508 -52.45 -147.69 -55.68
N ASP A 509 -52.10 -146.98 -56.75
CA ASP A 509 -51.81 -147.55 -58.07
C ASP A 509 -50.52 -146.90 -58.64
N GLU A 510 -49.56 -147.54 -59.31
CA GLU A 510 -49.36 -148.98 -59.55
C GLU A 510 -48.01 -149.47 -59.02
N LYS A 511 -48.12 -150.20 -57.91
CA LYS A 511 -47.35 -151.41 -57.67
C LYS A 511 -47.63 -152.44 -58.78
N SER A 512 -47.00 -152.29 -59.95
CA SER A 512 -46.22 -153.39 -60.52
C SER A 512 -45.29 -152.92 -61.64
N SER A 513 -44.00 -153.22 -61.47
CA SER A 513 -43.28 -154.11 -62.38
C SER A 513 -43.51 -153.88 -63.89
N LEU A 514 -42.54 -153.24 -64.56
CA LEU A 514 -41.69 -153.98 -65.53
C LEU A 514 -40.52 -153.14 -66.09
N ALA A 515 -40.60 -151.80 -66.14
CA ALA A 515 -39.57 -150.95 -66.76
C ALA A 515 -38.25 -150.81 -65.94
N LEU A 516 -38.13 -151.54 -64.83
CA LEU A 516 -37.12 -151.40 -63.77
C LEU A 516 -35.70 -151.88 -64.16
N SER A 517 -35.49 -152.36 -65.39
CA SER A 517 -34.20 -152.84 -65.89
C SER A 517 -33.41 -151.80 -66.71
N LEU A 518 -34.08 -150.89 -67.42
CA LEU A 518 -33.43 -149.89 -68.29
C LEU A 518 -32.96 -148.65 -67.53
N SER A 519 -33.76 -148.17 -66.56
CA SER A 519 -33.46 -147.01 -65.71
C SER A 519 -32.12 -147.10 -64.94
N LYS A 520 -31.57 -148.31 -64.76
CA LYS A 520 -30.36 -148.55 -63.94
C LYS A 520 -29.05 -148.08 -64.59
N MET A 521 -28.99 -148.00 -65.92
CA MET A 521 -27.83 -147.48 -66.63
C MET A 521 -27.90 -145.96 -66.78
N GLU A 522 -29.10 -145.42 -66.97
CA GLU A 522 -29.35 -143.96 -66.99
C GLU A 522 -29.06 -143.32 -65.62
N SER A 523 -29.32 -144.03 -64.51
CA SER A 523 -29.05 -143.51 -63.17
C SER A 523 -27.56 -143.23 -62.93
N GLN A 524 -26.63 -144.06 -63.45
CA GLN A 524 -25.19 -143.85 -63.26
C GLN A 524 -24.66 -142.64 -64.05
N SER A 525 -25.25 -142.33 -65.21
CA SER A 525 -24.92 -141.11 -65.96
C SER A 525 -25.46 -139.87 -65.25
N ALA A 526 -26.72 -139.92 -64.80
CA ALA A 526 -27.35 -138.83 -64.05
C ALA A 526 -26.65 -138.56 -62.70
N GLU A 527 -26.12 -139.59 -62.03
CA GLU A 527 -25.32 -139.44 -60.79
C GLU A 527 -24.01 -138.68 -61.02
N GLN A 528 -23.32 -138.90 -62.15
CA GLN A 528 -22.11 -138.16 -62.49
C GLN A 528 -22.42 -136.70 -62.85
N GLU A 529 -23.47 -136.43 -63.63
CA GLU A 529 -23.93 -135.06 -63.93
C GLU A 529 -24.40 -134.32 -62.67
N LEU A 530 -25.08 -135.01 -61.74
CA LEU A 530 -25.43 -134.48 -60.42
C LEU A 530 -24.21 -134.18 -59.55
N SER A 531 -23.09 -134.90 -59.73
CA SER A 531 -21.84 -134.60 -59.02
C SER A 531 -21.14 -133.35 -59.58
N VAL A 532 -21.13 -133.18 -60.91
CA VAL A 532 -20.54 -132.02 -61.59
C VAL A 532 -21.34 -130.75 -61.28
N THR A 533 -22.67 -130.80 -61.37
CA THR A 533 -23.54 -129.67 -61.02
C THR A 533 -23.46 -129.30 -59.53
N LYS A 534 -23.30 -130.30 -58.63
CA LYS A 534 -22.99 -130.04 -57.20
C LYS A 534 -21.66 -129.31 -57.04
N LEU A 535 -20.58 -129.77 -57.68
CA LEU A 535 -19.27 -129.11 -57.62
C LEU A 535 -19.31 -127.69 -58.19
N GLN A 536 -19.97 -127.46 -59.32
CA GLN A 536 -20.18 -126.12 -59.88
C GLN A 536 -20.97 -125.21 -58.92
N SER A 537 -22.01 -125.74 -58.26
CA SER A 537 -22.77 -124.98 -57.24
C SER A 537 -21.94 -124.66 -55.99
N GLN A 538 -21.00 -125.53 -55.61
CA GLN A 538 -20.07 -125.30 -54.51
C GLN A 538 -19.00 -124.26 -54.91
N GLU A 539 -18.47 -124.34 -56.12
CA GLU A 539 -17.52 -123.38 -56.67
C GLU A 539 -18.15 -121.96 -56.79
N ALA A 540 -19.40 -121.87 -57.24
CA ALA A 540 -20.17 -120.62 -57.22
C ALA A 540 -20.36 -120.07 -55.80
N ARG A 541 -20.77 -120.91 -54.83
CA ARG A 541 -20.88 -120.51 -53.41
C ARG A 541 -19.56 -120.05 -52.81
N LEU A 542 -18.45 -120.67 -53.20
CA LEU A 542 -17.10 -120.26 -52.77
C LEU A 542 -16.72 -118.91 -53.38
N ARG A 543 -16.98 -118.68 -54.68
CA ARG A 543 -16.80 -117.35 -55.32
C ARG A 543 -17.64 -116.27 -54.63
N ASP A 544 -18.91 -116.54 -54.34
CA ASP A 544 -19.78 -115.61 -53.61
C ASP A 544 -19.26 -115.33 -52.19
N SER A 545 -18.74 -116.34 -51.50
CA SER A 545 -18.14 -116.16 -50.17
C SER A 545 -16.85 -115.35 -50.22
N LEU A 546 -16.03 -115.54 -51.26
CA LEU A 546 -14.80 -114.78 -51.49
C LEU A 546 -15.11 -113.32 -51.83
N ALA A 547 -16.13 -113.07 -52.66
CA ALA A 547 -16.60 -111.71 -52.97
C ALA A 547 -17.13 -110.98 -51.72
N LYS A 548 -17.88 -111.69 -50.85
CA LYS A 548 -18.33 -111.14 -49.55
C LYS A 548 -17.16 -110.85 -48.61
N MET A 549 -16.17 -111.74 -48.54
CA MET A 549 -14.96 -111.51 -47.74
C MET A 549 -14.15 -110.33 -48.28
N ALA A 550 -14.06 -110.17 -49.61
CA ALA A 550 -13.40 -109.02 -50.24
C ALA A 550 -14.11 -107.71 -49.87
N ALA A 551 -15.44 -107.63 -50.05
CA ALA A 551 -16.23 -106.45 -49.69
C ALA A 551 -16.15 -106.11 -48.19
N LEU A 552 -16.11 -107.11 -47.30
CA LEU A 552 -15.88 -106.90 -45.86
C LEU A 552 -14.46 -106.39 -45.58
N SER A 553 -13.44 -106.91 -46.27
CA SER A 553 -12.06 -106.43 -46.11
C SER A 553 -11.85 -105.01 -46.63
N GLU A 554 -12.57 -104.62 -47.68
CA GLU A 554 -12.62 -103.25 -48.21
C GLU A 554 -13.35 -102.31 -47.25
N GLY A 555 -14.50 -102.73 -46.70
CA GLY A 555 -15.19 -102.00 -45.62
C GLY A 555 -14.29 -101.74 -44.42
N LEU A 556 -13.62 -102.78 -43.89
CA LEU A 556 -12.68 -102.65 -42.77
C LEU A 556 -11.45 -101.77 -43.11
N ALA A 557 -11.00 -101.74 -44.37
CA ALA A 557 -9.94 -100.84 -44.81
C ALA A 557 -10.41 -99.38 -44.80
N ASN A 558 -11.64 -99.12 -45.27
CA ASN A 558 -12.27 -97.79 -45.23
C ASN A 558 -12.50 -97.32 -43.79
N ASP A 559 -13.05 -98.19 -42.92
CA ASP A 559 -13.24 -97.91 -41.49
C ASP A 559 -11.92 -97.56 -40.79
N LYS A 560 -10.83 -98.29 -41.11
CA LYS A 560 -9.49 -98.00 -40.58
C LYS A 560 -8.96 -96.64 -41.05
N VAL A 561 -9.22 -96.25 -42.30
CA VAL A 561 -8.84 -94.93 -42.82
C VAL A 561 -9.63 -93.82 -42.13
N GLU A 562 -10.94 -93.98 -41.96
CA GLU A 562 -11.79 -92.97 -41.30
C GLU A 562 -11.46 -92.84 -39.80
N LEU A 563 -11.21 -93.96 -39.10
CA LEU A 563 -10.76 -93.94 -37.70
C LEU A 563 -9.40 -93.25 -37.53
N ASN A 564 -8.45 -93.47 -38.44
CA ASN A 564 -7.16 -92.76 -38.44
C ASN A 564 -7.34 -91.26 -38.72
N ARG A 565 -8.25 -90.89 -39.63
CA ARG A 565 -8.60 -89.49 -39.93
C ARG A 565 -9.20 -88.80 -38.70
N ILE A 566 -10.11 -89.46 -37.99
CA ILE A 566 -10.71 -88.95 -36.74
C ILE A 566 -9.66 -88.84 -35.64
N LEU A 567 -8.75 -89.82 -35.49
CA LEU A 567 -7.64 -89.75 -34.54
C LEU A 567 -6.75 -88.53 -34.78
N LEU A 568 -6.30 -88.32 -36.02
CA LEU A 568 -5.50 -87.15 -36.42
C LEU A 568 -6.22 -85.83 -36.14
N GLN A 569 -7.54 -85.78 -36.36
CA GLN A 569 -8.34 -84.60 -36.03
C GLN A 569 -8.37 -84.35 -34.50
N ILE A 570 -8.64 -85.37 -33.68
CA ILE A 570 -8.66 -85.26 -32.22
C ILE A 570 -7.28 -84.92 -31.65
N GLU A 571 -6.20 -85.44 -32.23
CA GLU A 571 -4.83 -85.08 -31.84
C GLU A 571 -4.51 -83.61 -32.16
N GLY A 572 -4.97 -83.11 -33.30
CA GLY A 572 -4.91 -81.68 -33.65
C GLY A 572 -5.70 -80.80 -32.70
N GLU A 573 -6.98 -81.12 -32.45
CA GLU A 573 -7.86 -80.40 -31.51
C GLU A 573 -7.27 -80.40 -30.08
N LYS A 574 -6.67 -81.51 -29.64
CA LYS A 574 -5.97 -81.62 -28.35
C LYS A 574 -4.71 -80.74 -28.30
N ALA A 575 -3.96 -80.64 -29.39
CA ALA A 575 -2.81 -79.74 -29.47
C ALA A 575 -3.25 -78.27 -29.39
N GLU A 576 -4.28 -77.87 -30.15
CA GLU A 576 -4.85 -76.52 -30.09
C GLU A 576 -5.37 -76.15 -28.70
N VAL A 577 -6.10 -77.06 -28.03
CA VAL A 577 -6.56 -76.83 -26.64
C VAL A 577 -5.37 -76.74 -25.68
N GLY A 578 -4.27 -77.45 -25.95
CA GLY A 578 -3.01 -77.35 -25.21
C GLY A 578 -2.30 -76.00 -25.38
N GLU A 579 -2.28 -75.44 -26.59
CA GLU A 579 -1.81 -74.07 -26.87
C GLU A 579 -2.67 -73.03 -26.14
N ARG A 580 -3.99 -73.05 -26.37
CA ARG A 580 -4.95 -72.12 -25.73
C ARG A 580 -4.87 -72.15 -24.20
N ARG A 581 -4.59 -73.33 -23.60
CA ARG A 581 -4.39 -73.44 -22.15
C ARG A 581 -3.11 -72.74 -21.68
N ARG A 582 -2.02 -72.84 -22.43
CA ARG A 582 -0.75 -72.17 -22.13
C ARG A 582 -0.82 -70.66 -22.36
N GLU A 583 -1.53 -70.22 -23.39
CA GLU A 583 -1.84 -68.80 -23.62
C GLU A 583 -2.61 -68.22 -22.42
N ALA A 584 -3.71 -68.86 -22.01
CA ALA A 584 -4.49 -68.44 -20.85
C ALA A 584 -3.72 -68.57 -19.51
N GLU A 585 -2.77 -69.49 -19.38
CA GLU A 585 -1.84 -69.56 -18.23
C GLU A 585 -0.86 -68.37 -18.22
N GLY A 586 -0.37 -67.95 -19.39
CA GLY A 586 0.48 -66.77 -19.59
C GLY A 586 -0.24 -65.45 -19.31
N GLU A 587 -1.45 -65.27 -19.86
CA GLU A 587 -2.32 -64.12 -19.56
C GLU A 587 -2.63 -64.01 -18.06
N ARG A 588 -2.87 -65.15 -17.40
CA ARG A 588 -3.05 -65.19 -15.93
C ARG A 588 -1.76 -64.89 -15.15
N ALA A 589 -0.58 -65.03 -15.75
CA ALA A 589 0.67 -64.59 -15.14
C ALA A 589 0.82 -63.08 -15.29
N SER A 590 0.66 -62.53 -16.50
CA SER A 590 0.76 -61.09 -16.75
C SER A 590 -0.26 -60.29 -15.94
N ALA A 591 -1.52 -60.73 -15.88
CA ALA A 591 -2.55 -60.07 -15.06
C ALA A 591 -2.24 -60.08 -13.54
N ARG A 592 -1.45 -61.05 -13.05
CA ARG A 592 -0.97 -61.05 -11.65
C ARG A 592 0.18 -60.08 -11.45
N GLU A 593 1.09 -59.97 -12.41
CA GLU A 593 2.16 -58.97 -12.38
C GLU A 593 1.61 -57.54 -12.44
N GLU A 594 0.64 -57.28 -13.32
CA GLU A 594 -0.08 -56.00 -13.42
C GLU A 594 -0.79 -55.66 -12.12
N MET A 595 -1.51 -56.61 -11.51
CA MET A 595 -2.09 -56.45 -10.18
C MET A 595 -1.05 -56.10 -9.11
N GLY A 596 0.13 -56.72 -9.16
CA GLY A 596 1.24 -56.43 -8.26
C GLY A 596 1.79 -55.01 -8.45
N ARG A 597 1.98 -54.56 -9.69
CA ARG A 597 2.41 -53.19 -10.03
C ARG A 597 1.40 -52.16 -9.55
N LEU A 598 0.11 -52.35 -9.85
CA LEU A 598 -0.97 -51.47 -9.38
C LEU A 598 -1.10 -51.45 -7.84
N GLN A 599 -0.81 -52.56 -7.15
CA GLN A 599 -0.73 -52.57 -5.69
C GLN A 599 0.48 -51.81 -5.13
N GLN A 600 1.60 -51.78 -5.85
CA GLN A 600 2.77 -51.00 -5.47
C GLN A 600 2.52 -49.51 -5.71
N GLU A 601 2.06 -49.12 -6.90
CA GLU A 601 1.67 -47.75 -7.23
C GLU A 601 0.65 -47.18 -6.22
N LEU A 602 -0.33 -47.98 -5.80
CA LEU A 602 -1.30 -47.56 -4.79
C LEU A 602 -0.67 -47.41 -3.39
N GLN A 603 0.34 -48.19 -3.04
CA GLN A 603 1.09 -47.98 -1.79
C GLN A 603 1.91 -46.69 -1.86
N ASP A 604 2.63 -46.47 -2.95
CA ASP A 604 3.48 -45.29 -3.17
C ASP A 604 2.64 -44.01 -3.17
N LEU A 605 1.52 -43.98 -3.92
CA LEU A 605 0.56 -42.87 -3.89
C LEU A 605 -0.03 -42.62 -2.48
N THR A 606 -0.17 -43.65 -1.63
CA THR A 606 -0.58 -43.41 -0.23
C THR A 606 0.56 -42.89 0.64
N ALA A 607 1.82 -43.18 0.33
CA ALA A 607 2.97 -42.60 1.01
C ALA A 607 3.09 -41.11 0.65
N ASP A 608 3.00 -40.78 -0.63
CA ASP A 608 3.00 -39.40 -1.13
C ASP A 608 1.85 -38.59 -0.54
N ARG A 609 0.64 -39.15 -0.49
CA ARG A 609 -0.51 -38.47 0.13
C ARG A 609 -0.26 -38.15 1.61
N ARG A 610 0.37 -39.06 2.37
CA ARG A 610 0.76 -38.80 3.78
C ARG A 610 1.85 -37.74 3.89
N ALA A 611 2.82 -37.71 2.98
CA ALA A 611 3.86 -36.69 2.94
C ALA A 611 3.30 -35.29 2.57
N LEU A 612 2.30 -35.23 1.69
CA LEU A 612 1.56 -34.00 1.39
C LEU A 612 0.67 -33.57 2.56
N GLU A 613 0.01 -34.51 3.25
CA GLU A 613 -0.77 -34.24 4.48
C GLU A 613 0.12 -33.62 5.59
N THR A 614 1.34 -34.14 5.81
CA THR A 614 2.27 -33.59 6.81
C THR A 614 2.86 -32.24 6.37
N SER A 615 3.25 -32.09 5.10
CA SER A 615 3.67 -30.81 4.52
C SER A 615 2.61 -29.72 4.68
N TYR A 616 1.34 -30.05 4.38
CA TYR A 616 0.21 -29.14 4.57
C TYR A 616 0.02 -28.75 6.05
N SER A 617 0.12 -29.69 6.99
CA SER A 617 0.04 -29.34 8.43
C SER A 617 1.17 -28.41 8.89
N LEU A 618 2.41 -28.61 8.40
CA LEU A 618 3.55 -27.73 8.71
C LEU A 618 3.37 -26.33 8.12
N LEU A 619 2.85 -26.21 6.90
CA LEU A 619 2.49 -24.93 6.29
C LEU A 619 1.36 -24.24 7.06
N GLN A 620 0.37 -24.99 7.54
CA GLN A 620 -0.72 -24.46 8.36
C GLN A 620 -0.23 -23.95 9.72
N GLU A 621 0.67 -24.68 10.39
CA GLU A 621 1.32 -24.20 11.63
C GLU A 621 2.16 -22.94 11.39
N ASN A 622 2.93 -22.88 10.30
CA ASN A 622 3.73 -21.70 9.96
C ASN A 622 2.85 -20.48 9.67
N ASN A 623 1.73 -20.65 8.96
CA ASN A 623 0.75 -19.57 8.75
C ASN A 623 0.18 -19.06 10.09
N GLN A 624 -0.18 -19.96 11.03
CA GLN A 624 -0.66 -19.57 12.35
C GLN A 624 0.39 -18.80 13.17
N ARG A 625 1.68 -19.15 13.03
CA ARG A 625 2.79 -18.42 13.67
C ARG A 625 2.94 -17.01 13.07
N LEU A 626 2.93 -16.89 11.74
CA LEU A 626 2.99 -15.60 11.04
C LEU A 626 1.77 -14.70 11.37
N GLU A 627 0.57 -15.28 11.48
CA GLU A 627 -0.63 -14.56 11.93
C GLU A 627 -0.47 -14.03 13.37
N ALA A 628 0.13 -14.81 14.26
CA ALA A 628 0.41 -14.39 15.64
C ALA A 628 1.49 -13.29 15.70
N GLU A 629 2.55 -13.39 14.91
CA GLU A 629 3.59 -12.35 14.78
C GLU A 629 3.01 -11.04 14.22
N LEU A 630 2.19 -11.10 13.17
CA LEU A 630 1.46 -9.95 12.64
C LEU A 630 0.51 -9.34 13.67
N ALA A 631 -0.13 -10.15 14.51
CA ALA A 631 -0.97 -9.66 15.60
C ALA A 631 -0.17 -8.98 16.72
N LEU A 632 1.06 -9.43 17.00
CA LEU A 632 1.98 -8.76 17.93
C LEU A 632 2.48 -7.43 17.36
N LEU A 633 2.99 -7.42 16.13
CA LEU A 633 3.45 -6.21 15.44
C LEU A 633 2.35 -5.14 15.33
N ARG A 634 1.08 -5.55 15.12
CA ARG A 634 -0.08 -4.62 15.16
C ARG A 634 -0.30 -4.01 16.55
N ARG A 635 -0.09 -4.77 17.64
CA ARG A 635 -0.20 -4.23 19.01
C ARG A 635 0.95 -3.27 19.32
N GLU A 636 2.17 -3.62 18.94
CA GLU A 636 3.36 -2.76 19.10
C GLU A 636 3.21 -1.45 18.32
N ASN A 637 2.74 -1.52 17.08
CA ASN A 637 2.45 -0.32 16.27
C ASN A 637 1.39 0.57 16.94
N ASN A 638 0.29 -0.01 17.43
CA ASN A 638 -0.72 0.75 18.17
C ASN A 638 -0.15 1.39 19.45
N GLN A 639 0.70 0.69 20.21
CA GLN A 639 1.38 1.24 21.39
C GLN A 639 2.32 2.40 21.02
N ILE A 640 3.05 2.30 19.90
CA ILE A 640 3.91 3.38 19.40
C ILE A 640 3.06 4.58 18.96
N LEU A 641 1.91 4.36 18.32
CA LEU A 641 0.97 5.42 17.94
C LEU A 641 0.36 6.12 19.17
N GLU A 642 0.02 5.37 20.22
CA GLU A 642 -0.44 5.90 21.51
C GLU A 642 0.66 6.71 22.21
N GLN A 643 1.89 6.21 22.26
CA GLN A 643 3.05 6.94 22.80
C GLN A 643 3.33 8.23 22.01
N HIS A 644 3.27 8.17 20.68
CA HIS A 644 3.43 9.33 19.82
C HIS A 644 2.30 10.37 20.02
N ALA A 645 1.05 9.92 20.22
CA ALA A 645 -0.05 10.80 20.57
C ALA A 645 0.17 11.49 21.95
N GLN A 646 0.60 10.75 22.96
CA GLN A 646 0.93 11.30 24.29
C GLN A 646 2.08 12.33 24.22
N VAL A 647 3.17 12.01 23.51
CA VAL A 647 4.28 12.96 23.30
C VAL A 647 3.82 14.19 22.53
N LYS A 648 2.94 14.02 21.53
CA LYS A 648 2.34 15.14 20.80
C LYS A 648 1.52 16.03 21.73
N GLU A 649 0.66 15.48 22.58
CA GLU A 649 -0.10 16.24 23.58
C GLU A 649 0.81 16.97 24.59
N GLN A 650 1.88 16.32 25.06
CA GLN A 650 2.89 16.96 25.91
C GLN A 650 3.57 18.15 25.21
N VAL A 651 3.95 18.00 23.94
CA VAL A 651 4.54 19.10 23.15
C VAL A 651 3.56 20.25 22.96
N HIS A 652 2.26 19.98 22.74
CA HIS A 652 1.25 21.04 22.64
C HIS A 652 1.07 21.75 23.99
N SER A 653 0.97 21.01 25.11
CA SER A 653 0.89 21.57 26.46
C SER A 653 2.11 22.45 26.83
N LEU A 654 3.32 22.00 26.50
CA LEU A 654 4.54 22.80 26.69
C LEU A 654 4.58 24.03 25.77
N SER A 655 4.06 23.92 24.54
CA SER A 655 3.92 25.06 23.64
C SER A 655 2.93 26.09 24.18
N ASP A 656 1.77 25.65 24.67
CA ASP A 656 0.77 26.52 25.30
C ASP A 656 1.36 27.23 26.54
N GLN A 657 2.08 26.51 27.41
CA GLN A 657 2.80 27.09 28.56
C GLN A 657 3.87 28.11 28.14
N LEU A 658 4.61 27.85 27.05
CA LEU A 658 5.57 28.81 26.52
C LEU A 658 4.86 30.06 25.98
N THR A 659 3.72 29.92 25.30
CA THR A 659 2.94 31.09 24.85
C THR A 659 2.29 31.85 26.01
N SER A 660 1.85 31.19 27.09
CA SER A 660 1.33 31.90 28.26
C SER A 660 2.44 32.67 28.99
N SER A 661 3.59 32.04 29.20
CA SER A 661 4.79 32.70 29.75
C SER A 661 5.24 33.89 28.90
N SER A 662 5.24 33.76 27.56
CA SER A 662 5.54 34.88 26.67
C SER A 662 4.53 36.02 26.82
N ARG A 663 3.22 35.74 26.86
CA ARG A 663 2.17 36.75 27.09
C ARG A 663 2.30 37.43 28.45
N GLU A 664 2.67 36.68 29.49
CA GLU A 664 2.94 37.21 30.82
C GLU A 664 4.14 38.16 30.81
N LEU A 665 5.26 37.76 30.19
CA LEU A 665 6.44 38.60 30.00
C LEU A 665 6.14 39.87 29.20
N ASP A 666 5.37 39.77 28.11
CA ASP A 666 4.91 40.94 27.33
C ASP A 666 4.05 41.88 28.19
N SER A 667 3.15 41.33 29.02
CA SER A 667 2.31 42.12 29.94
C SER A 667 3.15 42.82 31.02
N GLN A 668 4.18 42.16 31.55
CA GLN A 668 5.13 42.72 32.50
C GLN A 668 5.99 43.80 31.85
N ALA A 669 6.46 43.60 30.61
CA ALA A 669 7.20 44.61 29.86
C ALA A 669 6.34 45.87 29.61
N VAL A 670 5.07 45.72 29.26
CA VAL A 670 4.13 46.85 29.13
C VAL A 670 3.89 47.54 30.48
N ALA A 671 3.76 46.80 31.57
CA ALA A 671 3.61 47.37 32.92
C ALA A 671 4.87 48.14 33.36
N LEU A 672 6.06 47.60 33.13
CA LEU A 672 7.34 48.28 33.38
C LEU A 672 7.48 49.55 32.54
N GLN A 673 7.12 49.52 31.24
CA GLN A 673 7.12 50.72 30.40
C GLN A 673 6.19 51.81 30.92
N ARG A 674 5.01 51.45 31.46
CA ARG A 674 4.10 52.42 32.10
C ARG A 674 4.74 53.00 33.36
N ALA A 675 5.22 52.16 34.28
CA ALA A 675 5.89 52.60 35.50
C ALA A 675 7.13 53.48 35.22
N HIS A 676 7.87 53.23 34.13
CA HIS A 676 8.96 54.09 33.67
C HIS A 676 8.46 55.48 33.25
N ARG A 677 7.37 55.57 32.47
CA ARG A 677 6.75 56.85 32.08
C ARG A 677 6.22 57.59 33.29
N ASP A 678 5.49 56.91 34.18
CA ASP A 678 4.97 57.50 35.42
C ASP A 678 6.11 58.06 36.29
N ARG A 679 7.25 57.36 36.36
CA ARG A 679 8.45 57.83 37.06
C ARG A 679 9.11 59.04 36.37
N GLU A 680 9.10 59.09 35.05
CA GLU A 680 9.59 60.25 34.28
C GLU A 680 8.69 61.47 34.47
N ASP A 681 7.37 61.28 34.50
CA ASP A 681 6.40 62.35 34.75
C ASP A 681 6.50 62.85 36.19
N LEU A 682 6.59 61.96 37.19
CA LEU A 682 6.91 62.33 38.58
C LEU A 682 8.26 63.05 38.71
N ALA A 683 9.25 62.74 37.88
CA ALA A 683 10.52 63.46 37.87
C ALA A 683 10.39 64.87 37.26
N LYS A 684 9.59 65.04 36.19
CA LYS A 684 9.23 66.36 35.62
C LYS A 684 8.46 67.20 36.65
N ASP A 685 7.47 66.62 37.31
CA ASP A 685 6.68 67.27 38.36
C ASP A 685 7.58 67.71 39.52
N LYS A 686 8.43 66.81 40.03
CA LYS A 686 9.41 67.13 41.09
C LYS A 686 10.38 68.25 40.67
N ALA A 687 10.84 68.26 39.42
CA ALA A 687 11.68 69.34 38.90
C ALA A 687 10.90 70.67 38.82
N SER A 688 9.65 70.64 38.36
CA SER A 688 8.77 71.82 38.29
C SER A 688 8.48 72.39 39.68
N LEU A 689 8.21 71.53 40.68
CA LEU A 689 8.04 71.90 42.09
C LEU A 689 9.33 72.47 42.68
N GLY A 690 10.51 71.95 42.29
CA GLY A 690 11.80 72.54 42.65
C GLY A 690 12.01 73.95 42.10
N VAL A 691 11.60 74.21 40.85
CA VAL A 691 11.60 75.56 40.27
C VAL A 691 10.61 76.48 40.99
N GLN A 692 9.40 75.99 41.30
CA GLN A 692 8.42 76.76 42.07
C GLN A 692 8.92 77.09 43.48
N LEU A 693 9.52 76.12 44.18
CA LEU A 693 10.10 76.30 45.52
C LEU A 693 11.23 77.35 45.49
N THR A 694 12.22 77.22 44.60
CA THR A 694 13.29 78.21 44.47
C THR A 694 12.77 79.61 44.08
N SER A 695 11.66 79.70 43.34
CA SER A 695 10.97 80.98 43.07
C SER A 695 10.28 81.56 44.32
N ALA A 696 9.79 80.70 45.22
CA ALA A 696 9.17 81.08 46.48
C ALA A 696 10.24 81.50 47.50
N ASP A 697 11.35 80.76 47.61
CA ASP A 697 12.50 81.11 48.45
C ASP A 697 13.10 82.46 48.06
N ARG A 698 13.27 82.73 46.75
CA ARG A 698 13.71 84.05 46.26
C ARG A 698 12.75 85.17 46.64
N ARG A 699 11.44 84.94 46.56
CA ARG A 699 10.42 85.91 46.99
C ARG A 699 10.44 86.11 48.52
N ALA A 700 10.57 85.04 49.29
CA ALA A 700 10.67 85.10 50.75
C ALA A 700 11.93 85.84 51.20
N TRP A 701 13.06 85.63 50.51
CA TRP A 701 14.30 86.36 50.74
C TRP A 701 14.17 87.85 50.39
N GLY A 702 13.54 88.19 49.26
CA GLY A 702 13.22 89.57 48.89
C GLY A 702 12.34 90.26 49.94
N LEU A 703 11.23 89.61 50.35
CA LEU A 703 10.37 90.10 51.43
C LEU A 703 11.11 90.24 52.77
N ALA A 704 12.05 89.35 53.09
CA ALA A 704 12.88 89.47 54.29
C ALA A 704 13.86 90.65 54.21
N GLN A 705 14.39 90.94 53.01
CA GLN A 705 15.22 92.13 52.76
C GLN A 705 14.40 93.42 52.86
N GLU A 706 13.21 93.47 52.25
CA GLU A 706 12.26 94.58 52.38
C GLU A 706 11.88 94.82 53.85
N LEU A 707 11.57 93.76 54.61
CA LEU A 707 11.31 93.85 56.06
C LEU A 707 12.53 94.33 56.86
N ALA A 708 13.76 94.03 56.44
CA ALA A 708 14.97 94.54 57.07
C ALA A 708 15.19 96.04 56.77
N ILE A 709 14.92 96.47 55.54
CA ILE A 709 14.94 97.89 55.14
C ILE A 709 13.88 98.67 55.94
N LEU A 710 12.64 98.19 55.97
CA LEU A 710 11.54 98.80 56.73
C LEU A 710 11.81 98.85 58.24
N ARG A 711 12.58 97.89 58.80
CA ARG A 711 13.04 97.95 60.19
C ARG A 711 14.09 99.03 60.40
N ALA A 712 15.07 99.17 59.50
CA ALA A 712 16.06 100.25 59.57
C ALA A 712 15.42 101.64 59.36
N GLU A 713 14.43 101.76 58.47
CA GLU A 713 13.61 102.96 58.31
C GLU A 713 12.81 103.26 59.58
N LYS A 714 12.18 102.24 60.19
CA LYS A 714 11.51 102.39 61.49
C LYS A 714 12.47 102.85 62.59
N GLU A 715 13.63 102.22 62.72
CA GLU A 715 14.65 102.55 63.72
C GLU A 715 15.18 103.99 63.52
N SER A 716 15.42 104.41 62.29
CA SER A 716 15.82 105.80 62.00
C SER A 716 14.71 106.82 62.30
N LEU A 717 13.45 106.50 61.98
CA LEU A 717 12.30 107.32 62.39
C LEU A 717 12.14 107.37 63.91
N GLU A 718 12.35 106.26 64.63
CA GLU A 718 12.38 106.23 66.09
C GLU A 718 13.51 107.09 66.65
N THR A 719 14.70 107.10 66.04
CA THR A 719 15.78 108.04 66.44
C THR A 719 15.42 109.49 66.15
N CYS A 720 14.84 109.84 64.99
CA CYS A 720 14.43 111.22 64.70
C CYS A 720 13.28 111.69 65.61
N VAL A 721 12.38 110.79 66.02
CA VAL A 721 11.36 111.08 67.04
C VAL A 721 12.01 111.31 68.41
N PHE A 722 13.02 110.53 68.78
CA PHE A 722 13.76 110.71 70.03
C PHE A 722 14.55 112.03 70.05
N GLU A 723 15.30 112.34 68.99
CA GLU A 723 15.98 113.64 68.80
C GLU A 723 14.98 114.81 68.85
N GLY A 724 13.80 114.64 68.25
CA GLY A 724 12.71 115.59 68.33
C GLY A 724 12.17 115.77 69.76
N GLN A 725 12.07 114.69 70.54
CA GLN A 725 11.67 114.72 71.95
C GLN A 725 12.73 115.38 72.84
N GLU A 726 14.02 115.15 72.60
CA GLU A 726 15.11 115.87 73.28
C GLU A 726 15.09 117.37 72.95
N LEU A 727 14.88 117.73 71.67
CA LEU A 727 14.76 119.12 71.24
C LEU A 727 13.54 119.81 71.88
N VAL A 728 12.39 119.14 71.93
CA VAL A 728 11.20 119.64 72.64
C VAL A 728 11.50 119.82 74.13
N SER A 729 12.13 118.83 74.78
CA SER A 729 12.51 118.92 76.20
C SER A 729 13.49 120.07 76.48
N SER A 730 14.40 120.34 75.55
CA SER A 730 15.32 121.48 75.60
C SER A 730 14.59 122.82 75.47
N LEU A 731 13.68 122.95 74.50
CA LEU A 731 12.84 124.14 74.30
C LEU A 731 11.86 124.37 75.46
N GLU A 732 11.31 123.30 76.06
CA GLU A 732 10.53 123.37 77.30
C GLU A 732 11.39 123.87 78.47
N GLY A 733 12.65 123.42 78.57
CA GLY A 733 13.64 123.94 79.51
C GLY A 733 13.91 125.44 79.32
N GLU A 734 14.14 125.89 78.09
CA GLU A 734 14.30 127.31 77.77
C GLU A 734 13.04 128.12 78.06
N ARG A 735 11.86 127.62 77.70
CA ARG A 735 10.57 128.25 78.02
C ARG A 735 10.38 128.37 79.54
N ASN A 736 10.73 127.34 80.31
CA ASN A 736 10.64 127.37 81.77
C ASN A 736 11.65 128.36 82.37
N ARG A 737 12.86 128.47 81.80
CA ARG A 737 13.84 129.52 82.18
C ARG A 737 13.30 130.93 81.90
N LEU A 738 12.77 131.17 80.70
CA LEU A 738 12.19 132.45 80.30
C LEU A 738 10.95 132.81 81.12
N GLU A 739 10.14 131.83 81.54
CA GLU A 739 9.04 132.05 82.49
C GLU A 739 9.53 132.35 83.90
N GLY A 740 10.63 131.72 84.33
CA GLY A 740 11.36 132.08 85.56
C GLY A 740 11.82 133.54 85.51
N GLU A 741 12.51 133.95 84.45
CA GLU A 741 12.95 135.33 84.20
C GLU A 741 11.76 136.32 84.11
N ARG A 742 10.65 135.92 83.47
CA ARG A 742 9.42 136.72 83.48
C ARG A 742 8.87 136.87 84.90
N SER A 743 8.88 135.81 85.70
CA SER A 743 8.36 135.82 87.07
C SER A 743 9.20 136.71 88.01
N THR A 744 10.53 136.68 87.88
CA THR A 744 11.42 137.55 88.65
C THR A 744 11.30 139.02 88.22
N LEU A 745 11.14 139.29 86.92
CA LEU A 745 10.81 140.62 86.42
C LEU A 745 9.47 141.13 86.95
N THR A 746 8.42 140.30 87.00
CA THR A 746 7.14 140.72 87.61
C THR A 746 7.26 140.98 89.11
N LEU A 747 8.03 140.16 89.85
CA LEU A 747 8.29 140.40 91.28
C LEU A 747 9.08 141.71 91.51
N ALA A 748 10.00 142.04 90.60
CA ALA A 748 10.74 143.31 90.63
C ALA A 748 9.84 144.51 90.31
N ASP A 749 8.95 144.39 89.32
CA ASP A 749 7.96 145.44 88.96
C ASP A 749 6.96 145.69 90.11
N GLU A 750 6.47 144.62 90.75
CA GLU A 750 5.66 144.75 91.97
C GLU A 750 6.44 145.40 93.12
N ALA A 751 7.73 145.08 93.30
CA ALA A 751 8.57 145.68 94.34
C ALA A 751 8.79 147.17 94.09
N LEU A 752 9.12 147.57 92.86
CA LEU A 752 9.21 148.98 92.45
C LEU A 752 7.87 149.70 92.62
N THR A 753 6.75 149.06 92.28
CA THR A 753 5.41 149.60 92.49
C THR A 753 5.11 149.84 93.98
N ARG A 754 5.52 148.92 94.87
CA ARG A 754 5.44 149.10 96.33
C ARG A 754 6.32 150.25 96.83
N GLU A 755 7.54 150.41 96.31
CA GLU A 755 8.39 151.55 96.66
C GLU A 755 7.81 152.89 96.19
N VAL A 756 7.26 152.96 94.98
CA VAL A 756 6.57 154.15 94.45
C VAL A 756 5.35 154.50 95.32
N ALA A 757 4.58 153.51 95.77
CA ALA A 757 3.46 153.73 96.68
C ALA A 757 3.93 154.24 98.06
N ARG A 758 5.02 153.68 98.61
CA ARG A 758 5.63 154.12 99.87
C ARG A 758 6.11 155.58 99.78
N LEU A 759 6.80 155.94 98.70
CA LEU A 759 7.30 157.30 98.47
C LEU A 759 6.17 158.32 98.30
N LYS A 760 5.05 157.94 97.65
CA LYS A 760 3.86 158.80 97.56
C LYS A 760 3.26 159.09 98.95
N ALA A 761 3.08 158.07 99.78
CA ALA A 761 2.56 158.23 101.15
C ALA A 761 3.50 159.08 102.05
N GLU A 762 4.82 158.93 101.89
CA GLU A 762 5.83 159.74 102.59
C GLU A 762 5.69 161.24 102.23
N VAL A 763 5.45 161.56 100.95
CA VAL A 763 5.24 162.95 100.47
C VAL A 763 3.91 163.52 100.99
N GLU A 764 2.82 162.74 100.97
CA GLU A 764 1.52 163.17 101.53
C GLU A 764 1.60 163.48 103.04
N LEU A 765 2.41 162.70 103.78
CA LEU A 765 2.69 162.93 105.20
C LEU A 765 3.50 164.21 105.45
N GLN A 766 4.45 164.55 104.58
CA GLN A 766 5.22 165.80 104.66
C GLN A 766 4.33 167.03 104.39
N VAL A 767 3.47 166.96 103.35
CA VAL A 767 2.52 168.04 103.00
C VAL A 767 1.53 168.31 104.15
N SER A 768 1.02 167.24 104.78
CA SER A 768 0.08 167.38 105.90
C SER A 768 0.73 167.91 107.18
N ARG A 769 2.01 167.58 107.46
CA ARG A 769 2.79 168.18 108.57
C ARG A 769 3.01 169.68 108.36
N ALA A 770 3.49 170.10 107.19
CA ALA A 770 3.69 171.52 106.87
C ALA A 770 2.38 172.33 106.96
N GLY A 771 1.25 171.73 106.59
CA GLY A 771 -0.08 172.32 106.73
C GLY A 771 -0.56 172.50 108.18
N GLN A 772 -0.05 171.70 109.13
CA GLN A 772 -0.34 171.86 110.56
C GLN A 772 0.53 172.95 111.19
N GLU A 773 1.83 172.98 110.89
CA GLU A 773 2.77 173.98 111.41
C GLU A 773 2.37 175.41 111.01
N ARG A 774 1.90 175.60 109.77
CA ARG A 774 1.39 176.89 109.30
C ARG A 774 0.21 177.41 110.14
N LYS A 775 -0.76 176.55 110.50
CA LYS A 775 -1.91 176.93 111.32
C LYS A 775 -1.51 177.33 112.74
N VAL A 776 -0.51 176.66 113.31
CA VAL A 776 0.04 176.97 114.64
C VAL A 776 0.75 178.34 114.65
N LEU A 777 1.39 178.73 113.54
CA LEU A 777 1.99 180.06 113.39
C LEU A 777 0.92 181.15 113.19
N GLU A 778 -0.14 180.88 112.41
CA GLU A 778 -1.29 181.79 112.26
C GLU A 778 -1.96 182.09 113.63
N THR A 779 -2.12 181.08 114.51
CA THR A 779 -2.66 181.31 115.87
C THR A 779 -1.75 182.14 116.77
N LYS A 780 -0.42 181.96 116.68
CA LYS A 780 0.55 182.73 117.48
C LYS A 780 0.58 184.22 117.09
N LEU A 781 0.32 184.53 115.82
CA LEU A 781 0.19 185.92 115.36
C LEU A 781 -1.02 186.61 116.02
N ALA A 782 -2.19 185.97 115.98
CA ALA A 782 -3.46 186.53 116.50
C ALA A 782 -3.51 186.74 118.02
N GLU A 783 -2.66 186.07 118.80
CA GLU A 783 -2.50 186.29 120.25
C GLU A 783 -1.58 187.48 120.56
N THR A 784 -0.52 187.68 119.76
CA THR A 784 0.41 188.80 119.98
C THR A 784 -0.20 190.16 119.65
N GLU A 785 -1.06 190.23 118.63
CA GLU A 785 -1.81 191.45 118.28
C GLU A 785 -2.77 191.91 119.39
N ARG A 786 -3.51 190.98 120.01
CA ARG A 786 -4.45 191.28 121.11
C ARG A 786 -3.76 191.87 122.34
N ASN A 787 -2.60 191.33 122.71
CA ASN A 787 -1.89 191.77 123.92
C ASN A 787 -1.26 193.15 123.76
N HIS A 788 -0.89 193.55 122.53
CA HIS A 788 -0.40 194.90 122.25
C HIS A 788 -1.50 195.97 122.40
N GLN A 789 -2.77 195.63 122.11
CA GLN A 789 -3.90 196.56 122.26
C GLN A 789 -4.26 196.82 123.73
N ILE A 790 -4.09 195.84 124.62
CA ILE A 790 -4.31 195.98 126.07
C ILE A 790 -3.25 196.91 126.71
N ALA A 791 -2.01 196.89 126.19
CA ALA A 791 -0.92 197.74 126.69
C ALA A 791 -1.12 199.25 126.42
N LEU A 792 -2.00 199.62 125.48
CA LEU A 792 -2.34 201.02 125.17
C LEU A 792 -3.46 201.56 126.08
N SER A 793 -4.50 200.78 126.35
CA SER A 793 -5.76 201.27 126.96
C SER A 793 -5.67 201.73 128.43
N ASN A 794 -4.69 201.27 129.21
CA ASN A 794 -4.60 201.61 130.66
C ASN A 794 -3.42 202.51 131.02
N ARG A 795 -2.67 202.98 130.03
CA ARG A 795 -1.67 204.05 130.18
C ARG A 795 -2.32 205.45 130.28
N GLU A 796 -3.64 205.53 130.08
CA GLU A 796 -4.43 206.77 130.00
C GLU A 796 -5.13 207.15 131.33
N ASN A 797 -5.26 206.22 132.29
CA ASN A 797 -6.05 206.42 133.53
C ASN A 797 -5.26 206.89 134.77
N THR A 798 -4.07 207.48 134.59
CA THR A 798 -3.21 207.96 135.70
C THR A 798 -3.08 209.49 135.81
N VAL A 799 -3.83 210.27 135.02
CA VAL A 799 -3.57 211.71 134.84
C VAL A 799 -4.70 212.66 135.27
N THR A 800 -5.94 212.20 135.47
CA THR A 800 -7.08 213.06 135.85
C THR A 800 -7.39 213.07 137.36
N GLU A 801 -6.88 214.11 138.04
CA GLU A 801 -7.60 214.93 139.04
C GLU A 801 -8.29 214.19 140.23
N ASN A 802 -7.90 214.31 141.50
CA ASN A 802 -7.15 215.35 142.23
C ASN A 802 -7.74 216.77 142.22
N ASN A 803 -8.96 216.99 141.70
CA ASN A 803 -9.65 218.28 141.79
C ASN A 803 -11.19 218.18 141.70
N TRP A 804 -11.85 217.82 142.79
CA TRP A 804 -12.83 218.74 143.40
C TRP A 804 -13.16 218.35 144.83
N SER A 805 -13.10 219.35 145.72
CA SER A 805 -13.46 219.18 147.12
C SER A 805 -14.96 219.14 147.32
N ARG A 806 -15.38 218.43 148.37
CA ARG A 806 -16.55 218.69 149.24
C ARG A 806 -17.84 219.29 148.62
N ASN A 807 -18.91 218.62 149.03
CA ASN A 807 -20.20 219.15 149.47
C ASN A 807 -21.29 219.27 148.40
N THR A 808 -22.52 218.80 148.66
CA THR A 808 -23.08 218.23 149.92
C THR A 808 -24.38 217.51 149.58
N LEU A 809 -24.83 216.47 150.27
CA LEU A 809 -24.22 215.51 151.21
C LEU A 809 -25.32 214.48 151.47
N ARG A 810 -24.98 213.24 151.87
CA ARG A 810 -25.94 212.20 152.32
C ARG A 810 -26.88 211.70 151.21
N ARG A 811 -27.31 210.44 151.18
CA ARG A 811 -27.21 209.33 152.17
C ARG A 811 -27.30 208.02 151.36
N SER A 812 -26.73 206.89 151.75
CA SER A 812 -25.73 206.58 152.80
C SER A 812 -25.54 205.06 152.87
N SER A 813 -24.38 204.63 153.38
CA SER A 813 -24.13 203.30 153.96
C SER A 813 -24.12 202.14 152.96
N SER A 814 -22.96 201.46 152.84
CA SER A 814 -22.56 200.27 153.64
C SER A 814 -23.22 199.00 153.11
N VAL A 815 -22.50 197.88 152.93
CA VAL A 815 -21.25 197.45 153.57
C VAL A 815 -20.11 197.31 152.57
#